data_AF-A0A847ZCW7-F1
#
_entry.id   AF-A0A847ZCW7-F1
#
_cell.length_a   1.000
_cell.length_b   1.000
_cell.length_c   1.000
_cell.angle_alpha   90.00
_cell.angle_beta   90.00
_cell.angle_gamma   90.00
#
_symmetry.space_group_name_H-M   'P 1'
#
loop_
_entity.id
_entity.type
_entity.pdbx_description
1 polymer ?
#
loop_
_entity_poly.entity_id
_entity_poly.type
_entity_poly.pdbx_seq_one_letter_code
_entity_poly.pdbx_strand_id
1 'polypeptide(L)'
;MRPNIFDELLTGAEKPSRYIGAEVNAVRKENAGVRFLLAFPDTYEVGMSHLGLQILYAVLNALPGAAAERCFAPWPDRERQLRERRLPLTSLETQSPIADFDVIGFSLQYELSYTNILTMLDLGGIPLASADRRDAHPLILAGGPCAFNPAPLAAFIDAFVIGEGEEAVVEIADMLAGSKKQKSGRAAMLEALANLDGVYVPAVHGPDKTIFKRKVININRQRHPAAPVVPLMQTVHDRIVLEIARGCTRGCRFCQAGMIWRPYRERDAGLIMDMADRALAATGHDEISLLALSAGDYSCIEPLMQTLMRKHAAGRVALALPSLRVETLSRTLIEEIKRIRKTSFTLAPEAGTDKMRRIINKGNTAEDLLTSVDNVFAAGWKAVKLYFMIGLPLEEESDLDGIVDLSYQALRAARRRGQVTVSLSTFVPKPHTPFQWESQLSIDETFSRQNFIRRRMNNRSLAVRWHDARMSLLEGLFSRGDEKIGTLLLRAWRKGCRFDGWSEIFRFDLWQEALAETEIPTGEYLRERSANEPLPWDNIDCGVSRDFLLQERQKALAGDATPDCRYEACQDCGVCDFKDVQNIFSDQNLPAPTVEIRPPAGTVPEKVYRLSFAKTGRARFLSHLELAAALTRALRRSSLSLCYSAGYHPHPKISFATATSVGMESRQEYLDVTALAYPQNLSVLKGEINAA
;
A
#
# COMPACT_ATOMS: atom_id res chain seq x y z
N MET A 1 28.89 14.60 23.36
CA MET A 1 28.60 14.38 21.93
C MET A 1 27.91 15.64 21.43
N ARG A 2 28.45 16.32 20.41
CA ARG A 2 27.69 17.39 19.75
C ARG A 2 26.45 16.75 19.12
N PRO A 3 25.23 17.30 19.28
CA PRO A 3 24.07 16.76 18.61
C PRO A 3 24.33 16.72 17.10
N ASN A 4 23.97 15.61 16.47
CA ASN A 4 23.98 15.53 15.01
C ASN A 4 23.07 16.67 14.49
N ILE A 5 23.49 17.40 13.46
CA ILE A 5 22.72 18.53 12.91
C ILE A 5 21.29 18.10 12.50
N PHE A 6 21.13 16.84 12.09
CA PHE A 6 19.82 16.25 11.78
C PHE A 6 18.95 16.00 13.02
N ASP A 7 19.54 15.83 14.21
CA ASP A 7 18.79 15.71 15.47
C ASP A 7 18.29 17.08 15.95
N GLU A 8 19.03 18.16 15.71
CA GLU A 8 18.55 19.52 16.01
C GLU A 8 17.30 19.86 15.19
N LEU A 9 17.33 19.45 13.93
CA LEU A 9 16.26 19.56 12.97
C LEU A 9 14.96 18.85 13.41
N LEU A 10 15.00 17.84 14.28
CA LEU A 10 13.79 17.21 14.83
C LEU A 10 12.95 18.18 15.67
N THR A 11 13.57 19.17 16.31
CA THR A 11 12.89 20.12 17.22
C THR A 11 11.91 21.02 16.48
N GLY A 12 12.19 21.36 15.22
CA GLY A 12 11.35 22.23 14.41
C GLY A 12 10.43 21.49 13.45
N ALA A 13 10.34 20.16 13.52
CA ALA A 13 9.47 19.37 12.65
C ALA A 13 8.08 19.22 13.28
N GLU A 14 7.03 19.30 12.46
CA GLU A 14 5.63 19.13 12.88
C GLU A 14 5.38 17.72 13.41
N LYS A 15 5.92 16.70 12.72
CA LYS A 15 5.95 15.30 13.15
C LYS A 15 7.39 14.78 13.18
N PRO A 16 8.13 14.99 14.28
CA PRO A 16 9.54 14.58 14.39
C PRO A 16 9.75 13.07 14.21
N SER A 17 8.78 12.25 14.61
CA SER A 17 8.84 10.79 14.57
C SER A 17 9.04 10.21 13.16
N ARG A 18 8.64 10.93 12.11
CA ARG A 18 8.92 10.59 10.70
C ARG A 18 10.41 10.46 10.38
N TYR A 19 11.28 11.07 11.18
CA TYR A 19 12.71 11.27 10.87
C TYR A 19 13.67 10.67 11.90
N ILE A 20 13.18 9.91 12.88
CA ILE A 20 13.99 9.40 14.00
C ILE A 20 14.94 8.26 13.57
N GLY A 21 14.44 7.31 12.77
CA GLY A 21 15.22 6.18 12.24
C GLY A 21 15.80 5.21 13.27
N ALA A 22 15.21 5.16 14.46
CA ALA A 22 15.59 4.29 15.56
C ALA A 22 14.52 3.20 15.81
N GLU A 23 13.91 2.72 14.74
CA GLU A 23 12.83 1.73 14.78
C GLU A 23 13.33 0.33 15.12
N VAL A 24 12.50 -0.45 15.80
CA VAL A 24 12.79 -1.86 16.09
C VAL A 24 12.82 -2.65 14.78
N ASN A 25 13.72 -3.62 14.69
CA ASN A 25 14.00 -4.44 13.49
C ASN A 25 14.59 -3.68 12.29
N ALA A 26 14.95 -2.39 12.43
CA ALA A 26 15.73 -1.70 11.41
C ALA A 26 17.14 -2.32 11.31
N VAL A 27 17.51 -2.75 10.11
CA VAL A 27 18.82 -3.34 9.80
C VAL A 27 19.82 -2.24 9.47
N ARG A 28 21.00 -2.32 10.08
CA ARG A 28 22.15 -1.46 9.80
C ARG A 28 23.35 -2.35 9.47
N LYS A 29 23.92 -2.20 8.29
CA LYS A 29 25.13 -2.91 7.86
C LYS A 29 26.24 -1.91 7.59
N GLU A 30 27.36 -2.05 8.28
CA GLU A 30 28.51 -1.15 8.13
C GLU A 30 29.31 -1.44 6.85
N ASN A 31 29.41 -2.72 6.46
CA ASN A 31 30.21 -3.17 5.32
C ASN A 31 29.33 -3.88 4.29
N ALA A 32 28.82 -3.14 3.31
CA ALA A 32 28.08 -3.70 2.18
C ALA A 32 28.77 -3.35 0.85
N GLY A 33 28.85 -4.33 -0.06
CA GLY A 33 29.39 -4.14 -1.40
C GLY A 33 28.47 -3.31 -2.29
N VAL A 34 27.16 -3.41 -2.09
CA VAL A 34 26.14 -2.62 -2.79
C VAL A 34 25.15 -2.03 -1.79
N ARG A 35 24.84 -0.73 -1.94
CA ARG A 35 23.93 0.03 -1.09
C ARG A 35 22.71 0.46 -1.89
N PHE A 36 21.55 0.00 -1.45
CA PHE A 36 20.25 0.38 -1.98
C PHE A 36 19.56 1.37 -1.05
N LEU A 37 19.01 2.41 -1.63
CA LEU A 37 18.03 3.28 -0.98
C LEU A 37 16.64 2.97 -1.52
N LEU A 38 15.79 2.38 -0.68
CA LEU A 38 14.39 2.14 -1.00
C LEU A 38 13.58 3.39 -0.67
N ALA A 39 13.26 4.16 -1.71
CA ALA A 39 12.57 5.42 -1.62
C ALA A 39 11.05 5.23 -1.84
N PHE A 40 10.25 5.86 -0.99
CA PHE A 40 8.81 5.98 -1.19
C PHE A 40 8.46 7.46 -1.39
N PRO A 41 7.85 7.85 -2.53
CA PRO A 41 7.61 9.25 -2.89
C PRO A 41 6.39 9.86 -2.16
N ASP A 42 6.25 9.57 -0.87
CA ASP A 42 5.24 10.13 0.02
C ASP A 42 5.78 10.11 1.47
N THR A 43 4.98 10.60 2.41
CA THR A 43 5.29 10.63 3.84
C THR A 43 5.57 9.24 4.41
N TYR A 44 6.32 9.23 5.51
CA TYR A 44 6.70 8.01 6.23
C TYR A 44 5.49 7.14 6.61
N GLU A 45 4.41 7.72 7.13
CA GLU A 45 3.23 6.97 7.57
C GLU A 45 2.50 6.24 6.42
N VAL A 46 2.58 6.78 5.20
CA VAL A 46 2.05 6.14 4.00
C VAL A 46 3.01 5.06 3.53
N GLY A 47 4.29 5.39 3.33
CA GLY A 47 5.27 4.46 2.77
C GLY A 47 5.55 3.24 3.67
N MET A 48 5.50 3.40 5.00
CA MET A 48 5.63 2.27 5.93
C MET A 48 4.46 1.29 5.88
N SER A 49 3.31 1.72 5.38
CA SER A 49 2.13 0.86 5.18
C SER A 49 2.22 0.03 3.90
N HIS A 50 3.25 0.23 3.07
CA HIS A 50 3.43 -0.47 1.80
C HIS A 50 4.18 -1.80 1.97
N LEU A 51 3.49 -2.92 1.80
CA LEU A 51 4.07 -4.25 1.94
C LEU A 51 5.22 -4.51 0.95
N GLY A 52 5.12 -4.04 -0.30
CA GLY A 52 6.19 -4.23 -1.28
C GLY A 52 7.52 -3.63 -0.83
N LEU A 53 7.50 -2.46 -0.17
CA LEU A 53 8.70 -1.83 0.39
C LEU A 53 9.31 -2.71 1.48
N GLN A 54 8.48 -3.27 2.36
CA GLN A 54 8.93 -4.17 3.43
C GLN A 54 9.51 -5.48 2.88
N ILE A 55 8.91 -6.05 1.82
CA ILE A 55 9.42 -7.25 1.16
C ILE A 55 10.80 -6.97 0.55
N LEU A 56 10.94 -5.91 -0.25
CA LEU A 56 12.22 -5.56 -0.88
C LEU A 56 13.30 -5.28 0.18
N TYR A 57 12.94 -4.60 1.27
CA TYR A 57 13.83 -4.37 2.41
C TYR A 57 14.31 -5.68 3.03
N ALA A 58 13.41 -6.64 3.27
CA ALA A 58 13.74 -7.94 3.82
C ALA A 58 14.58 -8.81 2.87
N VAL A 59 14.31 -8.76 1.57
CA VAL A 59 15.07 -9.48 0.53
C VAL A 59 16.52 -8.99 0.51
N LEU A 60 16.71 -7.69 0.29
CA LEU A 60 18.04 -7.08 0.15
C LEU A 60 18.86 -7.17 1.44
N ASN A 61 18.26 -6.89 2.60
CA ASN A 61 18.99 -6.94 3.87
C ASN A 61 19.34 -8.35 4.35
N ALA A 62 18.82 -9.39 3.72
CA ALA A 62 19.27 -10.75 3.98
C ALA A 62 20.34 -11.24 2.98
N LEU A 63 20.71 -10.44 1.97
CA LEU A 63 21.91 -10.69 1.16
C LEU A 63 23.16 -10.22 1.93
N PRO A 64 24.19 -11.04 2.15
CA PRO A 64 25.39 -10.63 2.89
C PRO A 64 26.12 -9.44 2.27
N GLY A 65 26.12 -9.34 0.93
CA GLY A 65 26.84 -8.31 0.18
C GLY A 65 26.07 -7.00 -0.06
N ALA A 66 24.80 -6.90 0.32
CA ALA A 66 23.97 -5.72 0.09
C ALA A 66 23.39 -5.13 1.39
N ALA A 67 23.23 -3.81 1.41
CA ALA A 67 22.49 -3.09 2.46
C ALA A 67 21.35 -2.33 1.82
N ALA A 68 20.16 -2.41 2.41
CA ALA A 68 19.02 -1.58 2.02
C ALA A 68 18.62 -0.66 3.18
N GLU A 69 18.54 0.63 2.86
CA GLU A 69 18.06 1.69 3.76
C GLU A 69 16.81 2.34 3.16
N ARG A 70 16.00 3.01 3.98
CA ARG A 70 14.72 3.60 3.57
C ARG A 70 14.82 5.12 3.47
N CYS A 71 14.05 5.70 2.57
CA CYS A 71 13.86 7.15 2.48
C CYS A 71 12.42 7.48 2.07
N PHE A 72 11.91 8.61 2.59
CA PHE A 72 10.54 9.07 2.37
C PHE A 72 10.58 10.54 1.95
N ALA A 73 9.56 10.99 1.22
CA ALA A 73 9.48 12.39 0.85
C ALA A 73 9.36 13.27 2.12
N PRO A 74 10.24 14.26 2.32
CA PRO A 74 10.13 15.15 3.47
C PRO A 74 8.88 16.02 3.34
N TRP A 75 8.14 16.18 4.44
CA TRP A 75 7.00 17.08 4.49
C TRP A 75 7.48 18.54 4.31
N PRO A 76 6.63 19.50 3.88
CA PRO A 76 7.08 20.85 3.50
C PRO A 76 7.86 21.61 4.58
N ASP A 77 7.62 21.34 5.86
CA ASP A 77 8.39 21.89 6.97
C ASP A 77 9.85 21.38 6.99
N ARG A 78 10.03 20.06 6.84
CA ARG A 78 11.34 19.41 6.73
C ARG A 78 12.05 19.80 5.44
N GLU A 79 11.34 19.83 4.31
CA GLU A 79 11.90 20.28 3.02
C GLU A 79 12.49 21.69 3.17
N ARG A 80 11.73 22.64 3.73
CA ARG A 80 12.19 24.01 3.97
C ARG A 80 13.46 24.04 4.82
N GLN A 81 13.49 23.28 5.93
CA GLN A 81 14.65 23.22 6.81
C GLN A 81 15.91 22.68 6.11
N LEU A 82 15.76 21.64 5.28
CA LEU A 82 16.88 21.09 4.50
C LEU A 82 17.40 22.13 3.50
N ARG A 83 16.51 22.82 2.80
CA ARG A 83 16.87 23.87 1.82
C ARG A 83 17.56 25.08 2.48
N GLU A 84 16.98 25.63 3.54
CA GLU A 84 17.52 26.79 4.26
C GLU A 84 18.93 26.53 4.82
N ARG A 85 19.17 25.31 5.31
CA ARG A 85 20.47 24.90 5.87
C ARG A 85 21.40 24.27 4.84
N ARG A 86 20.97 24.12 3.58
CA ARG A 86 21.69 23.44 2.49
C ARG A 86 22.15 22.03 2.88
N LEU A 87 21.28 21.30 3.55
CA LEU A 87 21.52 19.92 3.96
C LEU A 87 20.90 18.95 2.94
N PRO A 88 21.59 17.84 2.62
CA PRO A 88 21.05 16.86 1.70
C PRO A 88 19.90 16.08 2.33
N LEU A 89 19.02 15.55 1.50
CA LEU A 89 18.14 14.45 1.92
C LEU A 89 19.00 13.22 2.26
N THR A 90 18.61 12.50 3.30
CA THR A 90 19.36 11.34 3.80
C THR A 90 18.48 10.11 3.94
N SER A 91 19.10 8.93 4.04
CA SER A 91 18.44 7.71 4.50
C SER A 91 17.96 7.84 5.95
N LEU A 92 16.99 7.00 6.33
CA LEU A 92 16.42 7.00 7.66
C LEU A 92 17.32 6.28 8.67
N GLU A 93 17.91 5.14 8.29
CA GLU A 93 18.74 4.32 9.17
C GLU A 93 20.03 5.06 9.52
N THR A 94 20.91 5.29 8.56
CA THR A 94 22.25 5.84 8.84
C THR A 94 22.35 7.35 8.72
N GLN A 95 21.32 8.02 8.20
CA GLN A 95 21.39 9.43 7.80
C GLN A 95 22.52 9.70 6.80
N SER A 96 22.80 8.72 5.93
CA SER A 96 23.70 8.91 4.79
C SER A 96 23.00 9.76 3.72
N PRO A 97 23.65 10.76 3.12
CA PRO A 97 23.15 11.44 1.92
C PRO A 97 22.68 10.46 0.86
N ILE A 98 21.53 10.71 0.23
CA ILE A 98 20.98 9.77 -0.75
C ILE A 98 21.86 9.60 -2.00
N ALA A 99 22.73 10.57 -2.29
CA ALA A 99 23.70 10.50 -3.38
C ALA A 99 24.83 9.50 -3.12
N ASP A 100 25.04 9.05 -1.87
CA ASP A 100 26.10 8.11 -1.48
C ASP A 100 25.69 6.63 -1.64
N PHE A 101 24.51 6.38 -2.20
CA PHE A 101 24.00 5.05 -2.50
C PHE A 101 24.34 4.67 -3.94
N ASP A 102 24.39 3.36 -4.23
CA ASP A 102 24.60 2.88 -5.59
C ASP A 102 23.31 2.94 -6.41
N VAL A 103 22.20 2.72 -5.72
CA VAL A 103 20.86 2.66 -6.31
C VAL A 103 19.87 3.38 -5.42
N ILE A 104 18.98 4.15 -6.04
CA ILE A 104 17.75 4.64 -5.41
C ILE A 104 16.58 4.02 -6.15
N GLY A 105 15.78 3.20 -5.45
CA GLY A 105 14.59 2.54 -6.00
C GLY A 105 13.31 3.20 -5.51
N PHE A 106 12.51 3.78 -6.41
CA PHE A 106 11.21 4.38 -6.11
C PHE A 106 10.05 3.39 -6.28
N SER A 107 9.19 3.29 -5.27
CA SER A 107 7.91 2.56 -5.37
C SER A 107 6.79 3.47 -5.91
N LEU A 108 6.35 3.24 -7.15
CA LEU A 108 5.32 4.02 -7.85
C LEU A 108 3.92 3.40 -7.66
N GLN A 109 3.25 3.80 -6.59
CA GLN A 109 1.92 3.27 -6.25
C GLN A 109 0.75 4.06 -6.85
N TYR A 110 0.91 5.37 -7.05
CA TYR A 110 -0.10 6.25 -7.64
C TYR A 110 0.55 7.49 -8.26
N GLU A 111 -0.10 8.08 -9.26
CA GLU A 111 0.50 9.10 -10.12
C GLU A 111 0.70 10.47 -9.44
N LEU A 112 -0.14 10.84 -8.48
CA LEU A 112 -0.06 12.14 -7.77
C LEU A 112 1.13 12.25 -6.80
N SER A 113 2.00 11.22 -6.75
CA SER A 113 3.26 11.23 -6.01
C SER A 113 4.46 11.69 -6.85
N TYR A 114 4.31 11.89 -8.16
CA TYR A 114 5.45 12.08 -9.07
C TYR A 114 6.27 13.35 -8.78
N THR A 115 5.64 14.43 -8.33
CA THR A 115 6.36 15.66 -7.93
C THR A 115 7.27 15.43 -6.73
N ASN A 116 6.94 14.48 -5.86
CA ASN A 116 7.76 14.13 -4.70
C ASN A 116 9.05 13.42 -5.13
N ILE A 117 9.04 12.64 -6.23
CA ILE A 117 10.25 12.03 -6.79
C ILE A 117 11.27 13.13 -7.16
N LEU A 118 10.82 14.14 -7.91
CA LEU A 118 11.68 15.27 -8.30
C LEU A 118 12.21 16.04 -7.09
N THR A 119 11.39 16.18 -6.05
CA THR A 119 11.78 16.81 -4.78
C THR A 119 12.87 16.04 -4.07
N MET A 120 12.75 14.72 -4.02
CA MET A 120 13.75 13.86 -3.38
C MET A 120 15.08 13.89 -4.15
N LEU A 121 15.05 13.83 -5.49
CA LEU A 121 16.24 13.93 -6.32
C LEU A 121 16.95 15.29 -6.15
N ASP A 122 16.18 16.38 -6.20
CA ASP A 122 16.69 17.75 -6.03
C ASP A 122 17.33 17.97 -4.65
N LEU A 123 16.68 17.53 -3.57
CA LEU A 123 17.25 17.59 -2.22
C LEU A 123 18.46 16.67 -2.03
N GLY A 124 18.61 15.63 -2.86
CA GLY A 124 19.80 14.79 -2.91
C GLY A 124 20.96 15.39 -3.71
N GLY A 125 20.75 16.51 -4.42
CA GLY A 125 21.73 17.04 -5.37
C GLY A 125 21.93 16.14 -6.60
N ILE A 126 20.94 15.32 -6.94
CA ILE A 126 21.00 14.39 -8.07
C ILE A 126 20.34 15.08 -9.28
N PRO A 127 20.99 15.10 -10.47
CA PRO A 127 20.38 15.65 -11.68
C PRO A 127 19.01 15.02 -11.96
N LEU A 128 18.03 15.89 -12.21
CA LEU A 128 16.65 15.47 -12.45
C LEU A 128 16.55 14.65 -13.74
N ALA A 129 17.12 15.13 -14.83
CA ALA A 129 17.14 14.39 -16.09
C ALA A 129 18.14 13.22 -16.01
N SER A 130 17.72 12.03 -16.43
CA SER A 130 18.56 10.83 -16.49
C SER A 130 19.80 11.05 -17.37
N ALA A 131 19.65 11.80 -18.47
CA ALA A 131 20.72 12.13 -19.41
C ALA A 131 21.84 12.99 -18.80
N ASP A 132 21.55 13.77 -17.75
CA ASP A 132 22.54 14.64 -17.09
C ASP A 132 23.37 13.90 -16.03
N ARG A 133 22.99 12.65 -15.71
CA ARG A 133 23.68 11.84 -14.69
C ARG A 133 24.97 11.25 -15.24
N ARG A 134 25.95 11.14 -14.34
CA ARG A 134 27.32 10.67 -14.60
C ARG A 134 27.66 9.51 -13.67
N ASP A 135 28.84 8.91 -13.84
CA ASP A 135 29.29 7.72 -13.08
C ASP A 135 29.25 7.88 -11.55
N ALA A 136 29.41 9.10 -11.03
CA ALA A 136 29.36 9.39 -9.60
C ALA A 136 27.94 9.42 -9.02
N HIS A 137 26.90 9.45 -9.85
CA HIS A 137 25.52 9.51 -9.40
C HIS A 137 24.92 8.11 -9.28
N PRO A 138 24.00 7.88 -8.32
CA PRO A 138 23.27 6.63 -8.21
C PRO A 138 22.51 6.27 -9.49
N LEU A 139 22.24 4.98 -9.67
CA LEU A 139 21.21 4.53 -10.59
C LEU A 139 19.83 4.74 -9.96
N ILE A 140 18.94 5.40 -10.69
CA ILE A 140 17.57 5.68 -10.27
C ILE A 140 16.65 4.66 -10.92
N LEU A 141 16.12 3.76 -10.10
CA LEU A 141 15.18 2.73 -10.49
C LEU A 141 13.77 3.10 -10.03
N ALA A 142 12.76 2.59 -10.73
CA ALA A 142 11.38 2.67 -10.27
C ALA A 142 10.60 1.38 -10.57
N GLY A 143 9.60 1.07 -9.75
CA GLY A 143 8.73 -0.08 -9.97
C GLY A 143 7.39 0.07 -9.26
N GLY A 144 6.46 -0.85 -9.51
CA GLY A 144 5.09 -0.79 -9.00
C GLY A 144 4.04 -0.59 -10.11
N PRO A 145 2.75 -0.51 -9.78
CA PRO A 145 1.66 -0.46 -10.77
C PRO A 145 1.81 0.64 -11.83
N CYS A 146 2.29 1.83 -11.44
CA CYS A 146 2.42 2.93 -12.40
C CYS A 146 3.57 2.73 -13.39
N ALA A 147 4.54 1.83 -13.12
CA ALA A 147 5.62 1.52 -14.06
C ALA A 147 5.12 0.83 -15.34
N PHE A 148 3.87 0.34 -15.35
CA PHE A 148 3.22 -0.21 -16.55
C PHE A 148 2.85 0.85 -17.60
N ASN A 149 3.00 2.15 -17.28
CA ASN A 149 3.22 3.20 -18.27
C ASN A 149 4.43 4.05 -17.82
N PRO A 150 5.65 3.73 -18.28
CA PRO A 150 6.86 4.41 -17.84
C PRO A 150 7.06 5.78 -18.50
N ALA A 151 6.40 6.06 -19.63
CA ALA A 151 6.66 7.22 -20.49
C ALA A 151 6.63 8.57 -19.75
N PRO A 152 5.66 8.88 -18.85
CA PRO A 152 5.63 10.14 -18.12
C PRO A 152 6.85 10.40 -17.22
N LEU A 153 7.58 9.34 -16.83
CA LEU A 153 8.74 9.41 -15.95
C LEU A 153 10.06 9.04 -16.64
N ALA A 154 10.04 8.67 -17.93
CA ALA A 154 11.21 8.16 -18.65
C ALA A 154 12.39 9.14 -18.69
N ALA A 155 12.11 10.45 -18.65
CA ALA A 155 13.14 11.48 -18.58
C ALA A 155 13.86 11.56 -17.22
N PHE A 156 13.28 11.00 -16.15
CA PHE A 156 13.77 11.13 -14.77
C PHE A 156 14.25 9.82 -14.16
N ILE A 157 13.92 8.67 -14.74
CA ILE A 157 14.23 7.35 -14.21
C ILE A 157 15.18 6.64 -15.17
N ASP A 158 16.20 5.98 -14.64
CA ASP A 158 17.20 5.30 -15.46
C ASP A 158 16.72 3.92 -15.92
N ALA A 159 16.00 3.19 -15.05
CA ALA A 159 15.35 1.95 -15.43
C ALA A 159 14.09 1.66 -14.60
N PHE A 160 13.14 0.96 -15.21
CA PHE A 160 11.88 0.53 -14.61
C PHE A 160 11.86 -0.98 -14.44
N VAL A 161 11.56 -1.46 -13.24
CA VAL A 161 11.25 -2.86 -12.99
C VAL A 161 9.75 -3.07 -13.25
N ILE A 162 9.43 -3.80 -14.30
CA ILE A 162 8.06 -4.10 -14.73
C ILE A 162 7.60 -5.40 -14.07
N GLY A 163 6.55 -5.32 -13.24
CA GLY A 163 6.00 -6.46 -12.52
C GLY A 163 6.60 -6.64 -11.13
N GLU A 164 6.94 -7.87 -10.79
CA GLU A 164 7.30 -8.27 -9.42
C GLU A 164 8.81 -8.15 -9.18
N GLY A 165 9.19 -7.51 -8.06
CA GLY A 165 10.54 -7.01 -7.83
C GLY A 165 11.44 -7.91 -6.98
N GLU A 166 10.88 -8.92 -6.32
CA GLU A 166 11.58 -9.74 -5.32
C GLU A 166 12.84 -10.43 -5.89
N GLU A 167 12.73 -11.01 -7.07
CA GLU A 167 13.85 -11.67 -7.75
C GLU A 167 14.72 -10.64 -8.49
N ALA A 168 14.09 -9.62 -9.09
CA ALA A 168 14.80 -8.57 -9.84
C ALA A 168 15.82 -7.84 -8.97
N VAL A 169 15.48 -7.47 -7.73
CA VAL A 169 16.41 -6.74 -6.86
C VAL A 169 17.63 -7.56 -6.45
N VAL A 170 17.52 -8.90 -6.43
CA VAL A 170 18.66 -9.79 -6.18
C VAL A 170 19.58 -9.79 -7.39
N GLU A 171 19.03 -9.98 -8.60
CA GLU A 171 19.81 -9.95 -9.84
C GLU A 171 20.49 -8.60 -10.07
N ILE A 172 19.79 -7.50 -9.76
CA ILE A 172 20.35 -6.14 -9.82
C ILE A 172 21.48 -5.98 -8.80
N ALA A 173 21.32 -6.47 -7.57
CA ALA A 173 22.37 -6.41 -6.55
C ALA A 173 23.63 -7.18 -6.98
N ASP A 174 23.46 -8.39 -7.53
CA ASP A 174 24.55 -9.22 -8.02
C ASP A 174 25.26 -8.59 -9.23
N MET A 175 24.48 -8.06 -10.18
CA MET A 175 25.00 -7.33 -11.34
C MET A 175 25.86 -6.14 -10.89
N LEU A 176 25.37 -5.31 -9.97
CA LEU A 176 26.10 -4.14 -9.47
C LEU A 176 27.36 -4.52 -8.70
N ALA A 177 27.30 -5.59 -7.91
CA ALA A 177 28.48 -6.12 -7.23
C ALA A 177 29.56 -6.55 -8.24
N GLY A 178 29.15 -7.13 -9.37
CA GLY A 178 30.03 -7.45 -10.51
C GLY A 178 30.61 -6.21 -11.18
N SER A 179 29.77 -5.24 -11.53
CA SER A 179 30.17 -3.98 -12.18
C SER A 179 31.15 -3.18 -11.34
N LYS A 180 30.97 -3.13 -10.01
CA LYS A 180 31.93 -2.47 -9.10
C LYS A 180 33.30 -3.12 -9.12
N LYS A 181 33.37 -4.46 -9.14
CA LYS A 181 34.66 -5.19 -9.23
C LYS A 181 35.38 -4.90 -10.54
N GLN A 182 34.62 -4.74 -11.62
CA GLN A 182 35.13 -4.44 -12.96
C GLN A 182 35.38 -2.95 -13.20
N LYS A 183 34.97 -2.08 -12.27
CA LYS A 183 34.97 -0.61 -12.43
C LYS A 183 34.22 -0.16 -13.69
N SER A 184 33.09 -0.81 -13.99
CA SER A 184 32.25 -0.47 -15.15
C SER A 184 31.69 0.94 -15.00
N GLY A 185 31.72 1.71 -16.09
CA GLY A 185 31.04 3.02 -16.16
C GLY A 185 29.52 2.86 -16.25
N ARG A 186 28.79 3.97 -16.08
CA ARG A 186 27.33 4.03 -16.07
C ARG A 186 26.68 3.46 -17.33
N ALA A 187 27.22 3.78 -18.50
CA ALA A 187 26.67 3.27 -19.76
C ALA A 187 26.67 1.73 -19.81
N ALA A 188 27.77 1.09 -19.37
CA ALA A 188 27.84 -0.37 -19.29
C ALA A 188 26.88 -0.95 -18.23
N MET A 189 26.65 -0.24 -17.11
CA MET A 189 25.67 -0.65 -16.12
C MET A 189 24.22 -0.53 -16.64
N LEU A 190 23.90 0.49 -17.43
CA LEU A 190 22.58 0.63 -18.07
C LEU A 190 22.34 -0.48 -19.11
N GLU A 191 23.35 -0.82 -19.91
CA GLU A 191 23.29 -1.97 -20.83
C GLU A 191 23.11 -3.30 -20.06
N ALA A 192 23.82 -3.47 -18.95
CA ALA A 192 23.66 -4.66 -18.10
C ALA A 192 22.26 -4.76 -17.51
N LEU A 193 21.70 -3.63 -17.01
CA LEU A 193 20.30 -3.55 -16.56
C LEU A 193 19.32 -3.88 -17.69
N ALA A 194 19.56 -3.38 -18.90
CA ALA A 194 18.70 -3.57 -20.06
C ALA A 194 18.63 -5.04 -20.52
N ASN A 195 19.58 -5.88 -20.10
CA ASN A 195 19.61 -7.31 -20.36
C ASN A 195 18.93 -8.14 -19.26
N LEU A 196 18.50 -7.54 -18.14
CA LEU A 196 17.75 -8.25 -17.10
C LEU A 196 16.28 -8.36 -17.49
N ASP A 197 15.70 -9.54 -17.26
CA ASP A 197 14.31 -9.81 -17.58
C ASP A 197 13.37 -8.85 -16.83
N GLY A 198 12.43 -8.26 -17.57
CA GLY A 198 11.44 -7.30 -17.06
C GLY A 198 12.00 -5.99 -16.54
N VAL A 199 13.23 -5.62 -16.92
CA VAL A 199 13.78 -4.29 -16.68
C VAL A 199 13.71 -3.50 -17.99
N TYR A 200 13.04 -2.35 -17.98
CA TYR A 200 12.98 -1.41 -19.10
C TYR A 200 13.95 -0.25 -18.86
N VAL A 201 14.86 0.00 -19.79
CA VAL A 201 15.85 1.08 -19.72
C VAL A 201 15.59 2.06 -20.87
N PRO A 202 14.96 3.23 -20.63
CA PRO A 202 14.57 4.15 -21.70
C PRO A 202 15.72 4.59 -22.61
N ALA A 203 16.93 4.71 -22.06
CA ALA A 203 18.11 5.14 -22.81
C ALA A 203 18.71 4.05 -23.73
N VAL A 204 18.35 2.78 -23.53
CA VAL A 204 18.91 1.62 -24.24
C VAL A 204 17.85 0.96 -25.12
N HIS A 205 16.65 0.75 -24.57
CA HIS A 205 15.54 0.13 -25.27
C HIS A 205 14.80 1.17 -26.13
N GLY A 206 14.74 0.92 -27.44
CA GLY A 206 13.87 1.67 -28.35
C GLY A 206 12.38 1.33 -28.14
N PRO A 207 11.47 2.11 -28.74
CA PRO A 207 10.02 1.91 -28.63
C PRO A 207 9.55 0.56 -29.18
N ASP A 208 10.30 -0.04 -30.11
CA ASP A 208 9.97 -1.33 -30.74
C ASP A 208 10.32 -2.55 -29.87
N LYS A 209 11.08 -2.35 -28.78
CA LYS A 209 11.49 -3.44 -27.89
C LYS A 209 10.40 -3.72 -26.87
N THR A 210 9.74 -4.86 -26.99
CA THR A 210 8.78 -5.34 -25.98
C THR A 210 9.50 -5.81 -24.71
N ILE A 211 9.04 -5.30 -23.56
CA ILE A 211 9.50 -5.69 -22.23
C ILE A 211 8.41 -6.47 -21.53
N PHE A 212 8.67 -7.75 -21.26
CA PHE A 212 7.74 -8.62 -20.56
C PHE A 212 7.84 -8.43 -19.06
N LYS A 213 6.70 -8.29 -18.38
CA LYS A 213 6.68 -8.19 -16.92
C LYS A 213 7.32 -9.41 -16.25
N ARG A 214 7.97 -9.18 -15.11
CA ARG A 214 8.36 -10.25 -14.19
C ARG A 214 7.16 -10.78 -13.42
N LYS A 215 7.15 -12.09 -13.20
CA LYS A 215 6.11 -12.82 -12.48
C LYS A 215 6.76 -13.80 -11.51
N VAL A 216 6.50 -13.64 -10.21
CA VAL A 216 6.81 -14.71 -9.27
C VAL A 216 5.68 -15.73 -9.30
N ILE A 217 5.92 -16.90 -9.88
CA ILE A 217 4.88 -17.92 -9.98
C ILE A 217 4.57 -18.52 -8.61
N ASN A 218 5.58 -18.99 -7.89
CA ASN A 218 5.39 -19.60 -6.58
C ASN A 218 5.73 -18.63 -5.44
N ILE A 219 4.71 -17.91 -4.95
CA ILE A 219 4.85 -16.96 -3.85
C ILE A 219 5.13 -17.62 -2.49
N ASN A 220 4.93 -18.94 -2.34
CA ASN A 220 5.25 -19.68 -1.11
C ASN A 220 6.75 -19.82 -0.88
N ARG A 221 7.55 -19.82 -1.95
CA ARG A 221 9.02 -19.89 -1.87
C ARG A 221 9.68 -18.55 -1.59
N GLN A 222 8.93 -17.46 -1.72
CA GLN A 222 9.48 -16.12 -1.55
C GLN A 222 9.70 -15.77 -0.09
N ARG A 223 10.80 -15.05 0.13
CA ARG A 223 11.11 -14.44 1.41
C ARG A 223 10.04 -13.43 1.74
N HIS A 224 9.57 -13.48 2.98
CA HIS A 224 8.62 -12.54 3.55
C HIS A 224 9.26 -11.85 4.76
N PRO A 225 8.80 -10.65 5.14
CA PRO A 225 9.29 -9.95 6.33
C PRO A 225 8.89 -10.70 7.60
N ALA A 226 9.76 -11.58 8.13
CA ALA A 226 9.50 -12.30 9.37
C ALA A 226 9.58 -11.38 10.62
N ALA A 227 10.45 -10.37 10.55
CA ALA A 227 10.60 -9.32 11.54
C ALA A 227 10.51 -7.96 10.85
N PRO A 228 9.30 -7.53 10.44
CA PRO A 228 9.13 -6.24 9.78
C PRO A 228 9.54 -5.11 10.73
N VAL A 229 10.02 -4.00 10.15
CA VAL A 229 10.38 -2.81 10.92
C VAL A 229 9.15 -2.29 11.64
N VAL A 230 9.29 -1.98 12.93
CA VAL A 230 8.19 -1.50 13.77
C VAL A 230 8.21 0.03 13.80
N PRO A 231 7.22 0.70 13.20
CA PRO A 231 7.14 2.16 13.24
C PRO A 231 7.04 2.68 14.66
N LEU A 232 7.72 3.80 14.95
CA LEU A 232 7.59 4.49 16.25
C LEU A 232 6.38 5.43 16.29
N MET A 233 5.77 5.71 15.13
CA MET A 233 4.53 6.46 15.01
C MET A 233 3.42 5.62 14.39
N GLN A 234 2.18 6.03 14.59
CA GLN A 234 1.04 5.38 13.97
C GLN A 234 1.08 5.60 12.44
N THR A 235 1.16 4.51 11.68
CA THR A 235 1.08 4.52 10.21
C THR A 235 -0.38 4.44 9.74
N VAL A 236 -0.61 4.61 8.43
CA VAL A 236 -1.96 4.46 7.84
C VAL A 236 -2.52 3.05 8.09
N HIS A 237 -1.65 2.04 8.04
CA HIS A 237 -1.97 0.65 8.38
C HIS A 237 -0.99 0.11 9.42
N ASP A 238 -1.26 0.44 10.69
CA ASP A 238 -0.39 0.09 11.83
C ASP A 238 -0.69 -1.30 12.40
N ARG A 239 -0.36 -2.32 11.60
CA ARG A 239 -0.66 -3.75 11.88
C ARG A 239 0.26 -4.67 11.08
N ILE A 240 0.31 -5.94 11.47
CA ILE A 240 0.97 -6.98 10.68
C ILE A 240 0.18 -7.19 9.40
N VAL A 241 0.85 -7.22 8.25
CA VAL A 241 0.21 -7.48 6.95
C VAL A 241 0.72 -8.81 6.41
N LEU A 242 -0.20 -9.75 6.18
CA LEU A 242 0.09 -11.08 5.63
C LEU A 242 -0.53 -11.18 4.23
N GLU A 243 0.28 -11.22 3.18
CA GLU A 243 -0.20 -11.49 1.82
C GLU A 243 -0.69 -12.94 1.71
N ILE A 244 -2.00 -13.12 1.58
CA ILE A 244 -2.61 -14.45 1.47
C ILE A 244 -2.76 -14.90 0.01
N ALA A 245 -2.86 -13.94 -0.91
CA ALA A 245 -2.94 -14.20 -2.34
C ALA A 245 -2.48 -12.99 -3.16
N ARG A 246 -1.94 -13.26 -4.35
CA ARG A 246 -1.50 -12.26 -5.33
C ARG A 246 -2.24 -12.47 -6.66
N GLY A 247 -2.68 -11.37 -7.27
CA GLY A 247 -3.52 -11.40 -8.47
C GLY A 247 -5.01 -11.49 -8.17
N CYS A 248 -5.84 -11.50 -9.21
CA CYS A 248 -7.29 -11.61 -9.12
C CYS A 248 -7.87 -12.21 -10.41
N THR A 249 -8.73 -13.23 -10.29
CA THR A 249 -9.35 -13.92 -11.44
C THR A 249 -10.64 -13.24 -11.94
N ARG A 250 -11.23 -12.38 -11.11
CA ARG A 250 -12.57 -11.79 -11.33
C ARG A 250 -12.68 -10.85 -12.53
N GLY A 251 -11.56 -10.30 -13.01
CA GLY A 251 -11.50 -9.60 -14.31
C GLY A 251 -12.40 -8.37 -14.48
N CYS A 252 -12.51 -7.50 -13.47
CA CYS A 252 -13.23 -6.23 -13.61
C CYS A 252 -12.53 -5.34 -14.67
N ARG A 253 -13.29 -4.83 -15.64
CA ARG A 253 -12.78 -4.21 -16.88
C ARG A 253 -12.08 -2.87 -16.71
N PHE A 254 -12.27 -2.22 -15.57
CA PHE A 254 -11.58 -0.98 -15.18
C PHE A 254 -10.33 -1.22 -14.32
N CYS A 255 -10.18 -2.43 -13.75
CA CYS A 255 -9.22 -2.66 -12.67
C CYS A 255 -7.87 -3.11 -13.22
N GLN A 256 -6.90 -2.19 -13.23
CA GLN A 256 -5.52 -2.48 -13.65
C GLN A 256 -4.90 -3.63 -12.85
N ALA A 257 -5.01 -3.59 -11.52
CA ALA A 257 -4.47 -4.63 -10.65
C ALA A 257 -5.03 -6.02 -10.97
N GLY A 258 -6.27 -6.12 -11.44
CA GLY A 258 -6.90 -7.38 -11.86
C GLY A 258 -6.33 -7.96 -13.17
N MET A 259 -5.58 -7.17 -13.93
CA MET A 259 -4.91 -7.58 -15.18
C MET A 259 -3.41 -7.76 -14.96
N ILE A 260 -2.72 -6.72 -14.49
CA ILE A 260 -1.25 -6.69 -14.41
C ILE A 260 -0.66 -7.70 -13.42
N TRP A 261 -1.43 -8.15 -12.42
CA TRP A 261 -0.98 -9.12 -11.42
C TRP A 261 -1.41 -10.56 -11.69
N ARG A 262 -1.92 -10.89 -12.88
CA ARG A 262 -2.18 -12.28 -13.27
C ARG A 262 -0.86 -13.05 -13.47
N PRO A 263 -0.78 -14.36 -13.17
CA PRO A 263 -1.87 -15.26 -12.74
C PRO A 263 -2.25 -15.08 -11.26
N TYR A 264 -3.33 -15.75 -10.82
CA TYR A 264 -3.75 -15.75 -9.41
C TYR A 264 -3.00 -16.81 -8.61
N ARG A 265 -2.41 -16.43 -7.48
CA ARG A 265 -1.55 -17.32 -6.67
C ARG A 265 -1.89 -17.16 -5.20
N GLU A 266 -2.19 -18.26 -4.54
CA GLU A 266 -2.44 -18.33 -3.10
C GLU A 266 -1.20 -18.75 -2.34
N ARG A 267 -1.05 -18.19 -1.14
CA ARG A 267 -0.05 -18.63 -0.17
C ARG A 267 -0.65 -19.73 0.70
N ASP A 268 0.15 -20.71 1.06
CA ASP A 268 -0.27 -21.87 1.84
C ASP A 268 -0.67 -21.42 3.25
N ALA A 269 -1.84 -21.87 3.72
CA ALA A 269 -2.37 -21.43 5.00
C ALA A 269 -1.46 -21.78 6.19
N GLY A 270 -0.76 -22.92 6.15
CA GLY A 270 0.25 -23.28 7.16
C GLY A 270 1.42 -22.30 7.22
N LEU A 271 1.87 -21.81 6.06
CA LEU A 271 2.92 -20.79 5.98
C LEU A 271 2.41 -19.44 6.53
N ILE A 272 1.17 -19.05 6.23
CA ILE A 272 0.55 -17.83 6.78
C ILE A 272 0.49 -17.89 8.32
N MET A 273 0.16 -19.06 8.89
CA MET A 273 0.16 -19.24 10.36
C MET A 273 1.54 -19.03 10.98
N ASP A 274 2.57 -19.58 10.36
CA ASP A 274 3.96 -19.40 10.82
C ASP A 274 4.44 -17.94 10.64
N MET A 275 4.06 -17.28 9.54
CA MET A 275 4.32 -15.85 9.36
C MET A 275 3.67 -15.01 10.46
N ALA A 276 2.42 -15.31 10.82
CA ALA A 276 1.68 -14.62 11.87
C ALA A 276 2.41 -14.75 13.23
N ASP A 277 2.81 -15.97 13.60
CA ASP A 277 3.52 -16.23 14.86
C ASP A 277 4.82 -15.43 14.95
N ARG A 278 5.66 -15.52 13.90
CA ARG A 278 6.95 -14.82 13.87
C ARG A 278 6.78 -13.31 13.92
N ALA A 279 5.87 -12.77 13.12
CA ALA A 279 5.64 -11.33 13.06
C ALA A 279 5.06 -10.79 14.38
N LEU A 280 4.15 -11.51 15.03
CA LEU A 280 3.62 -11.13 16.35
C LEU A 280 4.74 -11.12 17.40
N ALA A 281 5.56 -12.17 17.45
CA ALA A 281 6.67 -12.28 18.38
C ALA A 281 7.74 -11.19 18.15
N ALA A 282 8.07 -10.90 16.89
CA ALA A 282 9.10 -9.94 16.53
C ALA A 282 8.67 -8.47 16.68
N THR A 283 7.36 -8.18 16.71
CA THR A 283 6.87 -6.79 16.65
C THR A 283 6.05 -6.36 17.85
N GLY A 284 5.36 -7.28 18.53
CA GLY A 284 4.43 -6.95 19.60
C GLY A 284 3.13 -6.29 19.14
N HIS A 285 2.82 -6.30 17.84
CA HIS A 285 1.52 -5.83 17.35
C HIS A 285 0.35 -6.64 17.95
N ASP A 286 -0.82 -6.04 17.92
CA ASP A 286 -2.07 -6.60 18.39
C ASP A 286 -3.12 -6.69 17.27
N GLU A 287 -2.74 -6.49 16.01
CA GLU A 287 -3.61 -6.63 14.85
C GLU A 287 -2.85 -7.31 13.69
N ILE A 288 -3.52 -8.27 13.03
CA ILE A 288 -3.09 -8.91 11.78
C ILE A 288 -4.10 -8.54 10.69
N SER A 289 -3.62 -8.21 9.49
CA SER A 289 -4.42 -7.97 8.30
C SER A 289 -4.09 -9.02 7.23
N LEU A 290 -5.10 -9.68 6.69
CA LEU A 290 -4.93 -10.60 5.56
C LEU A 290 -5.09 -9.83 4.25
N LEU A 291 -4.01 -9.70 3.49
CA LEU A 291 -3.93 -8.89 2.26
C LEU A 291 -4.12 -9.76 1.02
N ALA A 292 -5.10 -9.39 0.19
CA ALA A 292 -5.26 -9.82 -1.19
C ALA A 292 -6.10 -8.78 -1.95
N LEU A 293 -6.11 -8.85 -3.29
CA LEU A 293 -7.04 -8.03 -4.09
C LEU A 293 -8.51 -8.43 -3.88
N SER A 294 -8.74 -9.67 -3.46
CA SER A 294 -10.04 -10.17 -3.01
C SER A 294 -9.80 -11.23 -1.93
N ALA A 295 -9.88 -10.85 -0.65
CA ALA A 295 -9.52 -11.75 0.45
C ALA A 295 -10.52 -12.89 0.65
N GLY A 296 -11.81 -12.64 0.41
CA GLY A 296 -12.85 -13.66 0.51
C GLY A 296 -12.80 -14.69 -0.62
N ASP A 297 -12.00 -14.44 -1.64
CA ASP A 297 -11.73 -15.36 -2.74
C ASP A 297 -10.59 -16.34 -2.39
N TYR A 298 -9.95 -16.24 -1.23
CA TYR A 298 -8.89 -17.17 -0.84
C TYR A 298 -9.48 -18.53 -0.43
N SER A 299 -8.99 -19.63 -1.03
CA SER A 299 -9.58 -20.97 -0.88
C SER A 299 -9.71 -21.45 0.56
N CYS A 300 -8.83 -20.98 1.45
CA CYS A 300 -8.79 -21.39 2.87
C CYS A 300 -9.21 -20.27 3.83
N ILE A 301 -9.97 -19.25 3.39
CA ILE A 301 -10.23 -18.05 4.19
C ILE A 301 -10.90 -18.35 5.53
N GLU A 302 -11.99 -19.12 5.52
CA GLU A 302 -12.72 -19.48 6.74
C GLU A 302 -11.87 -20.31 7.73
N PRO A 303 -11.25 -21.44 7.34
CA PRO A 303 -10.43 -22.23 8.27
C PRO A 303 -9.18 -21.48 8.76
N LEU A 304 -8.56 -20.66 7.90
CA LEU A 304 -7.42 -19.82 8.28
C LEU A 304 -7.81 -18.82 9.37
N MET A 305 -8.90 -18.07 9.18
CA MET A 305 -9.38 -17.10 10.16
C MET A 305 -9.73 -17.74 11.50
N GLN A 306 -10.51 -18.82 11.48
CA GLN A 306 -10.88 -19.53 12.71
C GLN A 306 -9.65 -20.04 13.46
N THR A 307 -8.61 -20.46 12.75
CA THR A 307 -7.37 -20.96 13.35
C THR A 307 -6.54 -19.82 13.94
N LEU A 308 -6.32 -18.72 13.19
CA LEU A 308 -5.64 -17.52 13.69
C LEU A 308 -6.32 -16.97 14.94
N MET A 309 -7.64 -16.84 14.89
CA MET A 309 -8.39 -16.26 16.00
C MET A 309 -8.38 -17.16 17.23
N ARG A 310 -8.57 -18.47 17.08
CA ARG A 310 -8.47 -19.40 18.23
C ARG A 310 -7.08 -19.37 18.86
N LYS A 311 -6.04 -19.43 18.04
CA LYS A 311 -4.64 -19.46 18.50
C LYS A 311 -4.24 -18.18 19.23
N HIS A 312 -4.66 -17.01 18.73
CA HIS A 312 -4.23 -15.72 19.26
C HIS A 312 -5.28 -14.99 20.13
N ALA A 313 -6.42 -15.64 20.43
CA ALA A 313 -7.47 -15.07 21.29
C ALA A 313 -6.96 -14.68 22.68
N ALA A 314 -6.11 -15.51 23.30
CA ALA A 314 -5.55 -15.24 24.62
C ALA A 314 -4.65 -13.99 24.62
N GLY A 315 -3.91 -13.76 23.52
CA GLY A 315 -3.06 -12.58 23.32
C GLY A 315 -3.81 -11.32 22.87
N ARG A 316 -5.14 -11.39 22.78
CA ARG A 316 -6.05 -10.31 22.34
C ARG A 316 -5.66 -9.71 20.97
N VAL A 317 -5.18 -10.54 20.06
CA VAL A 317 -4.83 -10.10 18.70
C VAL A 317 -6.10 -9.99 17.85
N ALA A 318 -6.31 -8.81 17.25
CA ALA A 318 -7.35 -8.55 16.28
C ALA A 318 -6.96 -9.06 14.88
N LEU A 319 -7.96 -9.42 14.07
CA LEU A 319 -7.80 -9.86 12.71
C LEU A 319 -8.63 -8.99 11.77
N ALA A 320 -7.99 -8.26 10.86
CA ALA A 320 -8.62 -7.42 9.85
C ALA A 320 -8.64 -8.12 8.47
N LEU A 321 -9.74 -7.93 7.75
CA LEU A 321 -9.90 -8.35 6.36
C LEU A 321 -10.17 -7.12 5.49
N PRO A 322 -9.13 -6.45 4.96
CA PRO A 322 -9.31 -5.49 3.90
C PRO A 322 -9.81 -6.18 2.61
N SER A 323 -10.49 -5.44 1.74
CA SER A 323 -10.81 -5.87 0.38
C SER A 323 -11.74 -7.10 0.29
N LEU A 324 -12.88 -7.06 0.99
CA LEU A 324 -13.95 -8.05 0.84
C LEU A 324 -14.92 -7.65 -0.28
N ARG A 325 -15.17 -8.59 -1.19
CA ARG A 325 -16.24 -8.48 -2.18
C ARG A 325 -17.57 -8.80 -1.53
N VAL A 326 -18.66 -8.30 -2.12
CA VAL A 326 -20.02 -8.49 -1.59
C VAL A 326 -20.39 -9.98 -1.62
N GLU A 327 -19.98 -10.66 -2.68
CA GLU A 327 -20.32 -12.04 -3.02
C GLU A 327 -19.64 -13.06 -2.10
N THR A 328 -18.50 -12.71 -1.49
CA THR A 328 -17.70 -13.64 -0.68
C THR A 328 -17.91 -13.48 0.83
N LEU A 329 -18.84 -12.61 1.24
CA LEU A 329 -19.10 -12.34 2.64
C LEU A 329 -20.07 -13.35 3.25
N SER A 330 -19.54 -14.43 3.84
CA SER A 330 -20.33 -15.43 4.55
C SER A 330 -20.70 -14.99 5.97
N ARG A 331 -21.76 -15.58 6.53
CA ARG A 331 -22.15 -15.34 7.93
C ARG A 331 -21.05 -15.76 8.91
N THR A 332 -20.35 -16.86 8.62
CA THR A 332 -19.22 -17.35 9.41
C THR A 332 -18.11 -16.30 9.48
N LEU A 333 -17.75 -15.71 8.33
CA LEU A 333 -16.76 -14.63 8.27
C LEU A 333 -17.21 -13.42 9.11
N ILE A 334 -18.47 -13.01 9.00
CA ILE A 334 -19.02 -11.90 9.79
C ILE A 334 -18.93 -12.19 11.30
N GLU A 335 -19.23 -13.42 11.74
CA GLU A 335 -19.18 -13.82 13.15
C GLU A 335 -17.75 -13.85 13.70
N GLU A 336 -16.77 -14.26 12.89
CA GLU A 336 -15.35 -14.19 13.26
C GLU A 336 -14.87 -12.72 13.31
N ILE A 337 -15.19 -11.89 12.31
CA ILE A 337 -14.88 -10.45 12.35
C ILE A 337 -15.62 -9.76 13.54
N LYS A 338 -16.75 -10.28 14.02
CA LYS A 338 -17.44 -9.66 15.18
C LYS A 338 -16.61 -9.68 16.47
N ARG A 339 -15.68 -10.61 16.61
CA ARG A 339 -14.80 -10.73 17.79
C ARG A 339 -13.67 -9.68 17.80
N ILE A 340 -13.52 -8.91 16.71
CA ILE A 340 -12.53 -7.85 16.56
C ILE A 340 -13.19 -6.45 16.63
N ARG A 341 -12.37 -5.39 16.54
CA ARG A 341 -12.80 -3.99 16.66
C ARG A 341 -13.83 -3.61 15.59
N LYS A 342 -14.94 -3.00 16.03
CA LYS A 342 -16.01 -2.49 15.15
C LYS A 342 -15.79 -1.01 14.82
N THR A 343 -15.38 -0.68 13.60
CA THR A 343 -15.33 0.72 13.13
C THR A 343 -16.39 0.96 12.06
N SER A 344 -16.15 0.48 10.84
CA SER A 344 -17.08 0.55 9.71
C SER A 344 -16.74 -0.56 8.73
N PHE A 345 -17.75 -1.17 8.11
CA PHE A 345 -17.54 -2.20 7.10
C PHE A 345 -17.61 -1.59 5.69
N THR A 346 -16.64 -1.89 4.83
CA THR A 346 -16.59 -1.35 3.46
C THR A 346 -17.09 -2.39 2.47
N LEU A 347 -18.02 -2.01 1.60
CA LEU A 347 -18.50 -2.79 0.46
C LEU A 347 -18.30 -1.97 -0.82
N ALA A 348 -17.91 -2.63 -1.90
CA ALA A 348 -17.59 -1.97 -3.17
C ALA A 348 -18.51 -2.47 -4.29
N PRO A 349 -19.72 -1.91 -4.42
CA PRO A 349 -20.60 -2.18 -5.56
C PRO A 349 -20.06 -1.60 -6.88
N GLU A 350 -19.24 -0.54 -6.83
CA GLU A 350 -18.63 0.19 -7.95
C GLU A 350 -19.59 0.91 -8.91
N ALA A 351 -20.78 0.36 -9.14
CA ALA A 351 -21.79 0.95 -10.01
C ALA A 351 -23.19 0.89 -9.36
N GLY A 352 -24.08 1.80 -9.77
CA GLY A 352 -25.44 1.93 -9.24
C GLY A 352 -26.40 0.82 -9.68
N THR A 353 -26.33 0.41 -10.94
CA THR A 353 -27.28 -0.52 -11.56
C THR A 353 -26.65 -1.89 -11.87
N ASP A 354 -27.48 -2.94 -11.98
CA ASP A 354 -27.01 -4.26 -12.42
C ASP A 354 -26.49 -4.22 -13.87
N LYS A 355 -27.09 -3.36 -14.71
CA LYS A 355 -26.60 -3.07 -16.07
C LYS A 355 -25.13 -2.68 -16.02
N MET A 356 -24.80 -1.65 -15.24
CA MET A 356 -23.43 -1.15 -15.15
C MET A 356 -22.49 -2.14 -14.46
N ARG A 357 -22.95 -2.87 -13.45
CA ARG A 357 -22.16 -3.95 -12.83
C ARG A 357 -21.79 -5.03 -13.85
N ARG A 358 -22.70 -5.45 -14.74
CA ARG A 358 -22.37 -6.37 -15.86
C ARG A 358 -21.38 -5.75 -16.86
N ILE A 359 -21.59 -4.49 -17.26
CA ILE A 359 -20.71 -3.77 -18.20
C ILE A 359 -19.27 -3.72 -17.70
N ILE A 360 -19.06 -3.47 -16.40
CA ILE A 360 -17.71 -3.43 -15.82
C ILE A 360 -17.18 -4.80 -15.40
N ASN A 361 -17.93 -5.87 -15.64
CA ASN A 361 -17.67 -7.24 -15.20
C ASN A 361 -17.48 -7.36 -13.67
N LYS A 362 -18.41 -6.77 -12.93
CA LYS A 362 -18.57 -6.95 -11.49
C LYS A 362 -19.75 -7.90 -11.26
N GLY A 363 -19.46 -9.09 -10.74
CA GLY A 363 -20.42 -10.20 -10.65
C GLY A 363 -21.49 -10.08 -9.56
N ASN A 364 -21.55 -9.00 -8.78
CA ASN A 364 -22.59 -8.82 -7.76
C ASN A 364 -23.85 -8.15 -8.31
N THR A 365 -24.98 -8.50 -7.73
CA THR A 365 -26.27 -7.85 -7.97
C THR A 365 -26.60 -6.83 -6.88
N ALA A 366 -27.66 -6.04 -7.10
CA ALA A 366 -28.23 -5.21 -6.05
C ALA A 366 -28.69 -6.07 -4.85
N GLU A 367 -29.29 -7.23 -5.10
CA GLU A 367 -29.78 -8.13 -4.06
C GLU A 367 -28.65 -8.68 -3.18
N ASP A 368 -27.54 -9.10 -3.79
CA ASP A 368 -26.35 -9.55 -3.06
C ASP A 368 -25.83 -8.45 -2.12
N LEU A 369 -25.79 -7.21 -2.61
CA LEU A 369 -25.35 -6.07 -1.82
C LEU A 369 -26.26 -5.82 -0.62
N LEU A 370 -27.58 -5.77 -0.85
CA LEU A 370 -28.55 -5.47 0.20
C LEU A 370 -28.58 -6.57 1.26
N THR A 371 -28.45 -7.83 0.84
CA THR A 371 -28.33 -8.98 1.74
C THR A 371 -27.08 -8.87 2.62
N SER A 372 -25.91 -8.58 2.02
CA SER A 372 -24.67 -8.35 2.76
C SER A 372 -24.76 -7.17 3.72
N VAL A 373 -25.42 -6.08 3.33
CA VAL A 373 -25.67 -4.93 4.20
C VAL A 373 -26.53 -5.31 5.41
N ASP A 374 -27.64 -6.03 5.23
CA ASP A 374 -28.48 -6.47 6.36
C ASP A 374 -27.70 -7.42 7.28
N ASN A 375 -26.93 -8.35 6.73
CA ASN A 375 -26.09 -9.27 7.50
C ASN A 375 -25.05 -8.52 8.38
N VAL A 376 -24.37 -7.52 7.81
CA VAL A 376 -23.41 -6.68 8.54
C VAL A 376 -24.09 -5.90 9.67
N PHE A 377 -25.24 -5.28 9.43
CA PHE A 377 -25.97 -4.55 10.48
C PHE A 377 -26.57 -5.49 11.53
N ALA A 378 -27.07 -6.66 11.13
CA ALA A 378 -27.59 -7.69 12.03
C ALA A 378 -26.51 -8.22 12.97
N ALA A 379 -25.25 -8.30 12.50
CA ALA A 379 -24.11 -8.67 13.33
C ALA A 379 -23.60 -7.54 14.26
N GLY A 380 -24.19 -6.35 14.14
CA GLY A 380 -24.05 -5.25 15.09
C GLY A 380 -23.02 -4.20 14.74
N TRP A 381 -22.63 -4.09 13.46
CA TRP A 381 -21.94 -2.89 12.97
C TRP A 381 -22.89 -1.68 12.99
N LYS A 382 -22.31 -0.49 13.11
CA LYS A 382 -23.06 0.79 13.17
C LYS A 382 -22.87 1.65 11.92
N ALA A 383 -21.91 1.31 11.07
CA ALA A 383 -21.63 2.04 9.85
C ALA A 383 -21.19 1.09 8.73
N VAL A 384 -21.71 1.34 7.53
CA VAL A 384 -21.27 0.71 6.27
C VAL A 384 -20.82 1.81 5.32
N LYS A 385 -19.71 1.58 4.61
CA LYS A 385 -19.23 2.45 3.54
C LYS A 385 -19.40 1.75 2.19
N LEU A 386 -20.08 2.40 1.25
CA LEU A 386 -20.27 1.96 -0.12
C LEU A 386 -19.36 2.75 -1.06
N TYR A 387 -18.59 2.05 -1.90
CA TYR A 387 -17.75 2.67 -2.92
C TYR A 387 -18.40 2.54 -4.30
N PHE A 388 -18.54 3.68 -4.97
CA PHE A 388 -19.04 3.79 -6.33
C PHE A 388 -18.06 4.59 -7.17
N MET A 389 -18.07 4.33 -8.47
CA MET A 389 -17.38 5.09 -9.49
C MET A 389 -18.41 5.88 -10.30
N ILE A 390 -18.01 7.05 -10.78
CA ILE A 390 -18.76 7.83 -11.79
C ILE A 390 -17.87 8.01 -13.03
N GLY A 391 -18.51 8.16 -14.18
CA GLY A 391 -17.81 8.31 -15.46
C GLY A 391 -17.39 6.99 -16.09
N LEU A 392 -17.98 5.87 -15.66
CA LEU A 392 -17.74 4.58 -16.30
C LEU A 392 -18.22 4.60 -17.76
N PRO A 393 -17.59 3.82 -18.66
CA PRO A 393 -18.04 3.70 -20.04
C PRO A 393 -19.50 3.22 -20.11
N LEU A 394 -20.30 3.83 -21.00
CA LEU A 394 -21.73 3.57 -21.17
C LEU A 394 -22.62 3.96 -19.97
N GLU A 395 -22.10 4.72 -19.00
CA GLU A 395 -22.89 5.26 -17.88
C GLU A 395 -23.86 6.35 -18.34
N GLU A 396 -25.13 6.15 -18.06
CA GLU A 396 -26.22 7.08 -18.35
C GLU A 396 -26.70 7.77 -17.06
N GLU A 397 -27.50 8.84 -17.19
CA GLU A 397 -28.07 9.53 -16.02
C GLU A 397 -28.91 8.59 -15.14
N SER A 398 -29.62 7.63 -15.75
CA SER A 398 -30.39 6.59 -15.03
C SER A 398 -29.52 5.70 -14.13
N ASP A 399 -28.24 5.55 -14.45
CA ASP A 399 -27.29 4.80 -13.62
C ASP A 399 -26.83 5.62 -12.41
N LEU A 400 -26.76 6.95 -12.55
CA LEU A 400 -26.50 7.87 -11.44
C LEU A 400 -27.68 7.86 -10.46
N ASP A 401 -28.92 7.83 -10.97
CA ASP A 401 -30.12 7.59 -10.15
C ASP A 401 -30.02 6.22 -9.45
N GLY A 402 -29.52 5.19 -10.14
CA GLY A 402 -29.25 3.89 -9.54
C GLY A 402 -28.30 3.94 -8.33
N ILE A 403 -27.28 4.80 -8.34
CA ILE A 403 -26.40 5.01 -7.17
C ILE A 403 -27.19 5.59 -6.00
N VAL A 404 -28.05 6.59 -6.27
CA VAL A 404 -28.93 7.21 -5.27
C VAL A 404 -29.88 6.18 -4.68
N ASP A 405 -30.59 5.46 -5.53
CA ASP A 405 -31.60 4.48 -5.13
C ASP A 405 -31.00 3.34 -4.33
N LEU A 406 -29.90 2.74 -4.81
CA LEU A 406 -29.24 1.64 -4.13
C LEU A 406 -28.72 2.05 -2.75
N SER A 407 -28.24 3.28 -2.61
CA SER A 407 -27.79 3.83 -1.33
C SER A 407 -28.94 4.00 -0.33
N TYR A 408 -30.11 4.48 -0.78
CA TYR A 408 -31.30 4.52 0.05
C TYR A 408 -31.84 3.13 0.38
N GLN A 409 -31.77 2.18 -0.55
CA GLN A 409 -32.12 0.78 -0.29
C GLN A 409 -31.20 0.18 0.77
N ALA A 410 -29.89 0.40 0.70
CA ALA A 410 -28.94 -0.05 1.71
C ALA A 410 -29.23 0.58 3.09
N LEU A 411 -29.57 1.88 3.13
CA LEU A 411 -29.99 2.53 4.37
C LEU A 411 -31.30 1.94 4.93
N ARG A 412 -32.25 1.58 4.08
CA ARG A 412 -33.50 0.90 4.50
C ARG A 412 -33.20 -0.50 5.04
N ALA A 413 -32.31 -1.26 4.38
CA ALA A 413 -31.84 -2.57 4.85
C ALA A 413 -31.16 -2.48 6.22
N ALA A 414 -30.53 -1.34 6.54
CA ALA A 414 -29.99 -1.08 7.87
C ALA A 414 -31.08 -1.01 8.98
N ARG A 415 -32.37 -0.88 8.66
CA ARG A 415 -33.51 -0.82 9.61
C ARG A 415 -33.26 0.13 10.81
N ARG A 416 -32.71 1.31 10.54
CA ARG A 416 -32.32 2.33 11.55
C ARG A 416 -31.24 1.88 12.56
N ARG A 417 -30.49 0.80 12.27
CA ARG A 417 -29.43 0.27 13.14
C ARG A 417 -28.10 1.02 13.01
N GLY A 418 -27.92 1.82 11.95
CA GLY A 418 -26.66 2.52 11.68
C GLY A 418 -26.73 3.52 10.53
N GLN A 419 -25.54 3.92 10.06
CA GLN A 419 -25.33 4.91 9.01
C GLN A 419 -24.70 4.28 7.77
N VAL A 420 -24.96 4.88 6.60
CA VAL A 420 -24.34 4.52 5.33
C VAL A 420 -23.51 5.71 4.85
N THR A 421 -22.28 5.46 4.41
CA THR A 421 -21.44 6.47 3.74
C THR A 421 -21.19 6.05 2.31
N VAL A 422 -21.54 6.90 1.36
CA VAL A 422 -21.25 6.73 -0.06
C VAL A 422 -19.95 7.44 -0.38
N SER A 423 -19.04 6.75 -1.06
CA SER A 423 -17.77 7.29 -1.54
C SER A 423 -17.76 7.23 -3.06
N LEU A 424 -17.64 8.38 -3.72
CA LEU A 424 -17.61 8.50 -5.17
C LEU A 424 -16.17 8.73 -5.65
N SER A 425 -15.63 7.83 -6.46
CA SER A 425 -14.41 8.06 -7.24
C SER A 425 -14.75 8.36 -8.70
N THR A 426 -13.86 9.07 -9.38
CA THR A 426 -13.97 9.30 -10.82
C THR A 426 -13.23 8.17 -11.55
N PHE A 427 -13.85 7.61 -12.58
CA PHE A 427 -13.18 6.63 -13.44
C PHE A 427 -11.99 7.28 -14.15
N VAL A 428 -10.80 6.71 -13.92
CA VAL A 428 -9.57 7.04 -14.63
C VAL A 428 -9.17 5.81 -15.44
N PRO A 429 -9.20 5.86 -16.78
CA PRO A 429 -8.74 4.76 -17.61
C PRO A 429 -7.27 4.46 -17.31
N LYS A 430 -6.97 3.20 -16.98
CA LYS A 430 -5.61 2.75 -16.66
C LYS A 430 -5.02 1.92 -17.81
N PRO A 431 -3.71 2.03 -18.07
CA PRO A 431 -2.98 1.15 -18.98
C PRO A 431 -3.24 -0.32 -18.67
N HIS A 432 -3.26 -1.16 -19.71
CA HIS A 432 -3.43 -2.62 -19.59
C HIS A 432 -4.79 -3.04 -19.01
N THR A 433 -5.84 -2.26 -19.28
CA THR A 433 -7.22 -2.61 -18.94
C THR A 433 -8.09 -2.67 -20.19
N PRO A 434 -9.19 -3.45 -20.19
CA PRO A 434 -10.16 -3.41 -21.29
C PRO A 434 -10.71 -2.00 -21.56
N PHE A 435 -10.75 -1.12 -20.55
CA PHE A 435 -11.18 0.27 -20.71
C PHE A 435 -10.05 1.27 -20.95
N GLN A 436 -8.83 0.85 -21.27
CA GLN A 436 -7.71 1.76 -21.53
C GLN A 436 -7.94 2.71 -22.73
N TRP A 437 -8.86 2.34 -23.64
CA TRP A 437 -9.24 3.14 -24.81
C TRP A 437 -10.40 4.10 -24.57
N GLU A 438 -11.09 3.99 -23.43
CA GLU A 438 -12.28 4.79 -23.14
C GLU A 438 -11.90 6.23 -22.77
N SER A 439 -12.85 7.15 -22.90
CA SER A 439 -12.64 8.54 -22.47
C SER A 439 -12.68 8.68 -20.94
N GLN A 440 -12.11 9.77 -20.45
CA GLN A 440 -12.26 10.22 -19.07
C GLN A 440 -13.13 11.48 -19.03
N LEU A 441 -13.98 11.62 -18.01
CA LEU A 441 -14.79 12.83 -17.82
C LEU A 441 -13.95 14.09 -17.67
N SER A 442 -14.48 15.20 -18.17
CA SER A 442 -13.95 16.52 -17.84
C SER A 442 -14.19 16.89 -16.37
N ILE A 443 -13.50 17.93 -15.89
CA ILE A 443 -13.68 18.46 -14.53
C ILE A 443 -15.13 18.90 -14.31
N ASP A 444 -15.71 19.62 -15.26
CA ASP A 444 -17.06 20.18 -15.16
C ASP A 444 -18.12 19.08 -15.15
N GLU A 445 -17.99 18.07 -16.02
CA GLU A 445 -18.89 16.92 -16.02
C GLU A 445 -18.79 16.11 -14.71
N THR A 446 -17.57 15.92 -14.21
CA THR A 446 -17.34 15.24 -12.93
C THR A 446 -18.05 15.98 -11.80
N PHE A 447 -17.88 17.31 -11.70
CA PHE A 447 -18.58 18.11 -10.70
C PHE A 447 -20.10 18.10 -10.90
N SER A 448 -20.58 18.10 -12.14
CA SER A 448 -22.01 18.00 -12.44
C SER A 448 -22.60 16.70 -11.90
N ARG A 449 -21.98 15.54 -12.19
CA ARG A 449 -22.42 14.23 -11.70
C ARG A 449 -22.32 14.10 -10.17
N GLN A 450 -21.24 14.60 -9.56
CA GLN A 450 -21.11 14.64 -8.10
C GLN A 450 -22.22 15.49 -7.46
N ASN A 451 -22.54 16.65 -8.04
CA ASN A 451 -23.61 17.51 -7.56
C ASN A 451 -25.00 16.90 -7.77
N PHE A 452 -25.21 16.18 -8.88
CA PHE A 452 -26.44 15.44 -9.16
C PHE A 452 -26.77 14.47 -8.01
N ILE A 453 -25.79 13.66 -7.60
CA ILE A 453 -25.93 12.67 -6.51
C ILE A 453 -26.09 13.40 -5.16
N ARG A 454 -25.22 14.37 -4.87
CA ARG A 454 -25.22 15.11 -3.60
C ARG A 454 -26.56 15.79 -3.32
N ARG A 455 -27.18 16.41 -4.32
CA ARG A 455 -28.48 17.10 -4.16
C ARG A 455 -29.63 16.15 -3.84
N ARG A 456 -29.52 14.88 -4.23
CA ARG A 456 -30.55 13.84 -4.04
C ARG A 456 -30.32 12.97 -2.80
N MET A 457 -29.13 13.05 -2.18
CA MET A 457 -28.77 12.34 -0.95
C MET A 457 -28.76 13.29 0.26
N ASN A 458 -29.96 13.59 0.78
CA ASN A 458 -30.22 14.60 1.82
C ASN A 458 -30.68 13.98 3.15
N ASN A 459 -30.35 12.72 3.41
CA ASN A 459 -30.66 12.04 4.67
C ASN A 459 -29.50 12.12 5.67
N ARG A 460 -29.78 12.47 6.94
CA ARG A 460 -28.76 12.59 8.01
C ARG A 460 -27.95 11.30 8.27
N SER A 461 -28.50 10.14 7.94
CA SER A 461 -27.85 8.83 8.10
C SER A 461 -27.19 8.33 6.82
N LEU A 462 -27.17 9.14 5.76
CA LEU A 462 -26.51 8.88 4.49
C LEU A 462 -25.51 10.00 4.19
N ALA A 463 -24.23 9.75 4.42
CA ALA A 463 -23.17 10.71 4.11
C ALA A 463 -22.63 10.46 2.70
N VAL A 464 -22.26 11.52 1.97
CA VAL A 464 -21.60 11.41 0.66
C VAL A 464 -20.22 12.03 0.74
N ARG A 465 -19.21 11.31 0.27
CA ARG A 465 -17.83 11.75 0.09
C ARG A 465 -17.44 11.52 -1.36
N TRP A 466 -16.57 12.35 -1.92
CA TRP A 466 -16.13 12.22 -3.30
C TRP A 466 -14.66 12.60 -3.46
N HIS A 467 -14.06 12.11 -4.53
CA HIS A 467 -12.72 12.50 -4.95
C HIS A 467 -12.72 13.85 -5.68
N ASP A 468 -11.63 14.59 -5.57
CA ASP A 468 -11.49 15.88 -6.25
C ASP A 468 -11.31 15.68 -7.76
N ALA A 469 -12.20 16.27 -8.56
CA ALA A 469 -12.15 16.17 -10.03
C ALA A 469 -10.83 16.66 -10.62
N ARG A 470 -10.19 17.64 -9.98
CA ARG A 470 -8.91 18.23 -10.41
C ARG A 470 -7.76 17.25 -10.20
N MET A 471 -7.78 16.48 -9.12
CA MET A 471 -6.81 15.40 -8.89
C MET A 471 -6.99 14.30 -9.93
N SER A 472 -8.24 13.90 -10.23
CA SER A 472 -8.52 12.90 -11.25
C SER A 472 -8.13 13.32 -12.66
N LEU A 473 -8.19 14.61 -13.01
CA LEU A 473 -7.60 15.13 -14.24
C LEU A 473 -6.11 14.76 -14.32
N LEU A 474 -5.34 15.08 -13.27
CA LEU A 474 -3.89 14.81 -13.23
C LEU A 474 -3.60 13.31 -13.26
N GLU A 475 -4.38 12.49 -12.53
CA GLU A 475 -4.27 11.03 -12.60
C GLU A 475 -4.45 10.52 -14.03
N GLY A 476 -5.44 11.05 -14.76
CA GLY A 476 -5.69 10.71 -16.16
C GLY A 476 -4.54 11.08 -17.08
N LEU A 477 -4.02 12.30 -16.95
CA LEU A 477 -2.89 12.78 -17.74
C LEU A 477 -1.63 11.94 -17.51
N PHE A 478 -1.31 11.62 -16.25
CA PHE A 478 -0.15 10.79 -15.93
C PHE A 478 -0.35 9.33 -16.30
N SER A 479 -1.54 8.76 -16.06
CA SER A 479 -1.75 7.34 -16.35
C SER A 479 -1.74 7.06 -17.85
N ARG A 480 -2.24 8.00 -18.67
CA ARG A 480 -2.40 7.84 -20.12
C ARG A 480 -1.35 8.60 -20.94
N GLY A 481 -0.44 9.28 -20.27
CA GLY A 481 0.56 10.19 -20.84
C GLY A 481 1.69 9.52 -21.58
N ASP A 482 2.31 10.29 -22.48
CA ASP A 482 3.60 10.01 -23.12
C ASP A 482 4.72 10.83 -22.43
N GLU A 483 5.91 10.86 -23.01
CA GLU A 483 7.07 11.57 -22.48
C GLU A 483 6.84 13.10 -22.36
N LYS A 484 5.93 13.69 -23.14
CA LYS A 484 5.62 15.13 -23.06
C LYS A 484 4.99 15.48 -21.71
N ILE A 485 4.23 14.57 -21.11
CA ILE A 485 3.68 14.76 -19.76
C ILE A 485 4.79 14.92 -18.71
N GLY A 486 5.97 14.32 -18.93
CA GLY A 486 7.14 14.56 -18.09
C GLY A 486 7.59 16.03 -18.09
N THR A 487 7.41 16.76 -19.20
CA THR A 487 7.71 18.20 -19.29
C THR A 487 6.74 19.02 -18.42
N LEU A 488 5.45 18.67 -18.44
CA LEU A 488 4.44 19.28 -17.56
C LEU A 488 4.74 19.00 -16.08
N LEU A 489 5.09 17.75 -15.73
CA LEU A 489 5.49 17.40 -14.37
C LEU A 489 6.65 18.27 -13.87
N LEU A 490 7.72 18.38 -14.67
CA LEU A 490 8.87 19.20 -14.31
C LEU A 490 8.48 20.68 -14.18
N ARG A 491 7.60 21.18 -15.06
CA ARG A 491 7.16 22.57 -15.03
C ARG A 491 6.34 22.88 -13.77
N ALA A 492 5.37 22.05 -13.45
CA ALA A 492 4.55 22.18 -12.24
C ALA A 492 5.39 22.07 -10.97
N TRP A 493 6.33 21.12 -10.93
CA TRP A 493 7.27 20.98 -9.82
C TRP A 493 8.14 22.24 -9.64
N ARG A 494 8.65 22.85 -10.72
CA ARG A 494 9.42 24.11 -10.65
C ARG A 494 8.61 25.29 -10.12
N LYS A 495 7.30 25.30 -10.36
CA LYS A 495 6.37 26.31 -9.80
C LYS A 495 6.06 26.10 -8.32
N GLY A 496 6.33 24.91 -7.79
CA GLY A 496 6.18 24.60 -6.36
C GLY A 496 5.18 23.49 -6.04
N CYS A 497 4.63 22.77 -7.04
CA CYS A 497 3.75 21.63 -6.77
C CYS A 497 4.48 20.51 -6.03
N ARG A 498 3.90 20.04 -4.92
CA ARG A 498 4.39 18.95 -4.06
C ARG A 498 3.18 18.22 -3.50
N PHE A 499 3.30 16.92 -3.22
CA PHE A 499 2.27 16.14 -2.53
C PHE A 499 0.87 16.32 -3.15
N ASP A 500 0.75 16.15 -4.47
CA ASP A 500 -0.48 16.47 -5.20
C ASP A 500 -1.69 15.58 -4.84
N GLY A 501 -1.47 14.48 -4.10
CA GLY A 501 -2.52 13.65 -3.52
C GLY A 501 -3.08 14.14 -2.18
N TRP A 502 -2.49 15.17 -1.56
CA TRP A 502 -2.89 15.70 -0.25
C TRP A 502 -3.69 16.99 -0.42
N SER A 503 -5.01 16.93 -0.21
CA SER A 503 -5.95 18.02 -0.51
C SER A 503 -5.63 19.34 0.20
N GLU A 504 -5.01 19.29 1.36
CA GLU A 504 -4.61 20.45 2.17
C GLU A 504 -3.50 21.31 1.56
N ILE A 505 -2.67 20.73 0.70
CA ILE A 505 -1.51 21.40 0.08
C ILE A 505 -1.52 21.28 -1.44
N PHE A 506 -2.57 20.68 -2.02
CA PHE A 506 -2.75 20.57 -3.45
C PHE A 506 -2.94 21.94 -4.11
N ARG A 507 -2.04 22.29 -5.05
CA ARG A 507 -1.99 23.59 -5.74
C ARG A 507 -2.36 23.48 -7.21
N PHE A 508 -3.65 23.25 -7.48
CA PHE A 508 -4.14 23.13 -8.85
C PHE A 508 -3.93 24.39 -9.70
N ASP A 509 -3.94 25.57 -9.08
CA ASP A 509 -3.64 26.84 -9.74
C ASP A 509 -2.26 26.82 -10.42
N LEU A 510 -1.24 26.26 -9.77
CA LEU A 510 0.10 26.11 -10.35
C LEU A 510 0.14 25.06 -11.48
N TRP A 511 -0.69 24.02 -11.40
CA TRP A 511 -0.89 23.07 -12.49
C TRP A 511 -1.53 23.73 -13.71
N GLN A 512 -2.51 24.62 -13.52
CA GLN A 512 -3.13 25.36 -14.62
C GLN A 512 -2.12 26.27 -15.32
N GLU A 513 -1.28 26.97 -14.56
CA GLU A 513 -0.18 27.75 -15.15
C GLU A 513 0.82 26.87 -15.91
N ALA A 514 1.21 25.71 -15.34
CA ALA A 514 2.11 24.79 -16.01
C ALA A 514 1.52 24.22 -17.31
N LEU A 515 0.22 23.91 -17.31
CA LEU A 515 -0.53 23.49 -18.50
C LEU A 515 -0.53 24.58 -19.57
N ALA A 516 -0.78 25.84 -19.19
CA ALA A 516 -0.75 26.97 -20.11
C ALA A 516 0.65 27.19 -20.71
N GLU A 517 1.71 27.08 -19.91
CA GLU A 517 3.10 27.26 -20.39
C GLU A 517 3.62 26.13 -21.27
N THR A 518 3.14 24.90 -21.05
CA THR A 518 3.57 23.73 -21.82
C THR A 518 2.68 23.42 -23.03
N GLU A 519 1.56 24.13 -23.16
CA GLU A 519 0.57 23.96 -24.23
C GLU A 519 0.10 22.51 -24.39
N ILE A 520 0.07 21.73 -23.30
CA ILE A 520 -0.34 20.32 -23.35
C ILE A 520 -1.84 20.24 -23.65
N PRO A 521 -2.24 19.56 -24.74
CA PRO A 521 -3.64 19.42 -25.11
C PRO A 521 -4.32 18.36 -24.24
N THR A 522 -4.76 18.73 -23.04
CA THR A 522 -5.38 17.80 -22.07
C THR A 522 -6.50 16.95 -22.67
N GLY A 523 -7.32 17.53 -23.55
CA GLY A 523 -8.39 16.81 -24.24
C GLY A 523 -7.90 15.65 -25.13
N GLU A 524 -6.70 15.75 -25.70
CA GLU A 524 -6.11 14.68 -26.52
C GLU A 524 -5.69 13.46 -25.69
N TYR A 525 -5.22 13.67 -24.45
CA TYR A 525 -4.86 12.57 -23.56
C TYR A 525 -6.10 11.90 -22.96
N LEU A 526 -7.18 12.66 -22.75
CA LEU A 526 -8.38 12.20 -22.03
C LEU A 526 -9.54 11.75 -22.95
N ARG A 527 -9.45 11.96 -24.27
CA ARG A 527 -10.45 11.47 -25.24
C ARG A 527 -10.48 9.94 -25.34
N GLU A 528 -11.52 9.43 -25.98
CA GLU A 528 -11.53 8.05 -26.47
C GLU A 528 -10.40 7.83 -27.49
N ARG A 529 -9.80 6.64 -27.48
CA ARG A 529 -8.75 6.20 -28.41
C ARG A 529 -9.25 5.07 -29.30
N SER A 530 -8.76 5.03 -30.53
CA SER A 530 -9.05 3.92 -31.44
C SER A 530 -8.36 2.64 -30.96
N ALA A 531 -8.95 1.47 -31.24
CA ALA A 531 -8.35 0.17 -30.90
C ALA A 531 -6.99 -0.07 -31.58
N ASN A 532 -6.75 0.59 -32.72
CA ASN A 532 -5.51 0.49 -33.50
C ASN A 532 -4.54 1.65 -33.25
N GLU A 533 -4.90 2.58 -32.37
CA GLU A 533 -4.03 3.70 -32.03
C GLU A 533 -2.82 3.18 -31.22
N PRO A 534 -1.58 3.61 -31.57
CA PRO A 534 -0.41 3.35 -30.75
C PRO A 534 -0.58 3.97 -29.35
N LEU A 535 -0.27 3.19 -28.32
CA LEU A 535 -0.33 3.64 -26.92
C LEU A 535 1.09 3.85 -26.39
N PRO A 536 1.33 4.87 -25.52
CA PRO A 536 2.66 5.14 -24.94
C PRO A 536 3.28 3.99 -24.15
N TRP A 537 2.50 2.95 -23.84
CA TRP A 537 2.92 1.77 -23.09
C TRP A 537 2.83 0.47 -23.90
N ASP A 538 2.65 0.54 -25.23
CA ASP A 538 2.57 -0.65 -26.10
C ASP A 538 3.86 -1.49 -26.08
N ASN A 539 5.00 -0.89 -25.70
CA ASN A 539 6.26 -1.60 -25.52
C ASN A 539 6.34 -2.40 -24.20
N ILE A 540 5.37 -2.26 -23.30
CA ILE A 540 5.31 -2.99 -22.03
C ILE A 540 4.27 -4.11 -22.13
N ASP A 541 4.70 -5.36 -21.98
CA ASP A 541 3.82 -6.51 -21.99
C ASP A 541 3.48 -6.93 -20.55
N CYS A 542 2.22 -6.75 -20.16
CA CYS A 542 1.71 -7.12 -18.83
C CYS A 542 1.25 -8.59 -18.74
N GLY A 543 1.56 -9.42 -19.74
CA GLY A 543 1.17 -10.83 -19.87
C GLY A 543 -0.27 -11.07 -20.32
N VAL A 544 -1.14 -10.05 -20.30
CA VAL A 544 -2.51 -10.15 -20.84
C VAL A 544 -2.51 -9.70 -22.29
N SER A 545 -3.05 -10.52 -23.19
CA SER A 545 -3.03 -10.23 -24.62
C SER A 545 -3.92 -9.03 -24.97
N ARG A 546 -3.51 -8.24 -25.97
CA ARG A 546 -4.31 -7.13 -26.52
C ARG A 546 -5.67 -7.62 -27.01
N ASP A 547 -5.70 -8.77 -27.67
CA ASP A 547 -6.93 -9.38 -28.18
C ASP A 547 -7.92 -9.68 -27.06
N PHE A 548 -7.46 -10.22 -25.93
CA PHE A 548 -8.31 -10.44 -24.77
C PHE A 548 -8.89 -9.11 -24.23
N LEU A 549 -8.06 -8.06 -24.13
CA LEU A 549 -8.53 -6.74 -23.67
C LEU A 549 -9.60 -6.15 -24.61
N LEU A 550 -9.43 -6.29 -25.92
CA LEU A 550 -10.40 -5.85 -26.93
C LEU A 550 -11.69 -6.69 -26.90
N GLN A 551 -11.59 -8.01 -26.72
CA GLN A 551 -12.75 -8.87 -26.56
C GLN A 551 -13.55 -8.50 -25.31
N GLU A 552 -12.87 -8.23 -24.19
CA GLU A 552 -13.55 -7.76 -22.97
C GLU A 552 -14.19 -6.39 -23.15
N ARG A 553 -13.56 -5.47 -23.92
CA ARG A 553 -14.17 -4.20 -24.30
C ARG A 553 -15.46 -4.43 -25.11
N GLN A 554 -15.44 -5.34 -26.09
CA GLN A 554 -16.63 -5.68 -26.89
C GLN A 554 -17.74 -6.30 -26.05
N LYS A 555 -17.42 -7.23 -25.14
CA LYS A 555 -18.40 -7.77 -24.18
C LYS A 555 -19.00 -6.69 -23.29
N ALA A 556 -18.23 -5.67 -22.90
CA ALA A 556 -18.77 -4.53 -22.17
C ALA A 556 -19.82 -3.76 -22.99
N LEU A 557 -19.56 -3.53 -24.28
CA LEU A 557 -20.51 -2.89 -25.20
C LEU A 557 -21.79 -3.74 -25.39
N ALA A 558 -21.66 -5.06 -25.39
CA ALA A 558 -22.79 -5.99 -25.46
C ALA A 558 -23.53 -6.17 -24.12
N GLY A 559 -22.93 -5.76 -23.00
CA GLY A 559 -23.46 -6.01 -21.66
C GLY A 559 -23.25 -7.44 -21.15
N ASP A 560 -22.36 -8.20 -21.79
CA ASP A 560 -22.05 -9.59 -21.46
C ASP A 560 -21.09 -9.69 -20.28
N ALA A 561 -21.32 -10.68 -19.42
CA ALA A 561 -20.43 -11.01 -18.31
C ALA A 561 -19.35 -12.00 -18.76
N THR A 562 -18.18 -11.93 -18.11
CA THR A 562 -17.10 -12.90 -18.30
C THR A 562 -16.97 -13.74 -17.04
N PRO A 563 -17.12 -15.07 -17.13
CA PRO A 563 -17.09 -15.95 -15.96
C PRO A 563 -15.69 -15.99 -15.32
N ASP A 564 -15.66 -16.37 -14.05
CA ASP A 564 -14.42 -16.48 -13.28
C ASP A 564 -13.69 -17.78 -13.62
N CYS A 565 -12.48 -17.66 -14.19
CA CYS A 565 -11.64 -18.80 -14.60
C CYS A 565 -11.09 -19.64 -13.43
N ARG A 566 -11.47 -19.32 -12.18
CA ARG A 566 -11.28 -20.19 -11.04
C ARG A 566 -12.27 -21.35 -10.99
N TYR A 567 -13.52 -21.08 -11.29
CA TYR A 567 -14.62 -22.05 -11.18
C TYR A 567 -15.06 -22.56 -12.54
N GLU A 568 -14.91 -21.71 -13.57
CA GLU A 568 -15.28 -21.98 -14.94
C GLU A 568 -14.04 -22.16 -15.83
N ALA A 569 -14.27 -22.48 -17.11
CA ALA A 569 -13.21 -22.67 -18.07
C ALA A 569 -12.29 -21.43 -18.22
N CYS A 570 -11.03 -21.66 -18.59
CA CYS A 570 -10.08 -20.60 -18.89
C CYS A 570 -10.62 -19.67 -19.98
N GLN A 571 -10.44 -18.35 -19.79
CA GLN A 571 -10.88 -17.31 -20.72
C GLN A 571 -9.78 -16.87 -21.71
N ASP A 572 -8.71 -17.67 -21.82
CA ASP A 572 -7.58 -17.50 -22.75
C ASP A 572 -6.98 -16.08 -22.80
N CYS A 573 -6.72 -15.49 -21.62
CA CYS A 573 -6.18 -14.13 -21.54
C CYS A 573 -4.70 -13.99 -21.94
N GLY A 574 -4.04 -15.07 -22.36
CA GLY A 574 -2.61 -15.10 -22.73
C GLY A 574 -1.61 -15.32 -21.59
N VAL A 575 -2.06 -15.32 -20.32
CA VAL A 575 -1.14 -15.38 -19.16
C VAL A 575 -0.69 -16.80 -18.81
N CYS A 576 -1.62 -17.77 -18.77
CA CYS A 576 -1.36 -19.13 -18.31
C CYS A 576 -0.99 -20.02 -19.51
N ASP A 577 0.10 -20.76 -19.40
CA ASP A 577 0.52 -21.78 -20.39
C ASP A 577 0.17 -23.21 -19.95
N PHE A 578 -0.30 -23.37 -18.70
CA PHE A 578 -0.65 -24.65 -18.06
C PHE A 578 0.51 -25.67 -18.03
N LYS A 579 1.75 -25.19 -18.16
CA LYS A 579 2.99 -25.94 -18.01
C LYS A 579 3.75 -25.43 -16.80
N ASP A 580 4.18 -24.16 -16.87
CA ASP A 580 4.96 -23.48 -15.85
C ASP A 580 4.17 -22.36 -15.17
N VAL A 581 3.21 -21.77 -15.89
CA VAL A 581 2.40 -20.63 -15.45
C VAL A 581 0.92 -21.02 -15.42
N GLN A 582 0.37 -21.07 -14.22
CA GLN A 582 -1.06 -21.30 -13.97
C GLN A 582 -1.51 -20.69 -12.65
N ASN A 583 -2.81 -20.69 -12.39
CA ASN A 583 -3.34 -20.30 -11.09
C ASN A 583 -2.90 -21.31 -10.02
N ILE A 584 -2.52 -20.82 -8.84
CA ILE A 584 -2.12 -21.65 -7.70
C ILE A 584 -3.10 -21.40 -6.57
N PHE A 585 -3.65 -22.46 -6.00
CA PHE A 585 -4.59 -22.44 -4.88
C PHE A 585 -3.96 -23.13 -3.67
N SER A 586 -4.25 -22.64 -2.46
CA SER A 586 -3.81 -23.28 -1.22
C SER A 586 -4.56 -24.59 -1.02
N ASP A 587 -3.87 -25.60 -0.51
CA ASP A 587 -4.50 -26.86 -0.08
C ASP A 587 -5.52 -26.58 1.03
N GLN A 588 -6.74 -27.08 0.84
CA GLN A 588 -7.87 -26.92 1.78
C GLN A 588 -7.73 -27.83 3.01
N ASN A 589 -6.81 -28.80 2.99
CA ASN A 589 -6.53 -29.69 4.12
C ASN A 589 -5.64 -29.01 5.16
N LEU A 590 -6.16 -27.96 5.80
CA LEU A 590 -5.61 -27.51 7.07
C LEU A 590 -5.95 -28.55 8.14
N PRO A 591 -4.97 -29.16 8.84
CA PRO A 591 -5.28 -30.01 9.98
C PRO A 591 -6.15 -29.20 10.94
N ALA A 592 -7.27 -29.79 11.37
CA ALA A 592 -8.13 -29.18 12.37
C ALA A 592 -7.26 -28.76 13.55
N PRO A 593 -7.36 -27.50 14.03
CA PRO A 593 -6.44 -27.01 15.02
C PRO A 593 -6.54 -27.86 16.29
N THR A 594 -5.46 -28.57 16.60
CA THR A 594 -5.28 -29.40 17.79
C THR A 594 -4.86 -28.58 19.01
N VAL A 595 -4.95 -27.25 18.95
CA VAL A 595 -4.66 -26.40 20.09
C VAL A 595 -5.81 -26.56 21.09
N GLU A 596 -5.63 -27.47 22.06
CA GLU A 596 -6.46 -27.50 23.26
C GLU A 596 -6.42 -26.11 23.88
N ILE A 597 -7.60 -25.49 24.00
CA ILE A 597 -7.78 -24.32 24.85
C ILE A 597 -7.58 -24.82 26.26
N ARG A 598 -6.35 -24.78 26.77
CA ARG A 598 -6.13 -25.00 28.20
C ARG A 598 -6.88 -23.88 28.91
N PRO A 599 -7.91 -24.18 29.72
CA PRO A 599 -8.45 -23.19 30.63
C PRO A 599 -7.28 -22.67 31.48
N PRO A 600 -7.25 -21.37 31.83
CA PRO A 600 -6.17 -20.82 32.63
C PRO A 600 -5.96 -21.69 33.88
N ALA A 601 -4.78 -22.30 33.98
CA ALA A 601 -4.42 -23.18 35.07
C ALA A 601 -4.31 -22.34 36.35
N GLY A 602 -5.34 -22.40 37.19
CA GLY A 602 -5.41 -21.66 38.45
C GLY A 602 -5.57 -20.14 38.25
N THR A 603 -6.21 -19.47 39.20
CA THR A 603 -6.24 -18.00 39.25
C THR A 603 -4.87 -17.49 39.67
N VAL A 604 -3.94 -17.39 38.71
CA VAL A 604 -2.70 -16.64 38.90
C VAL A 604 -3.12 -15.20 39.28
N PRO A 605 -2.69 -14.69 40.45
CA PRO A 605 -3.21 -13.41 40.93
C PRO A 605 -2.75 -12.27 40.02
N GLU A 606 -3.64 -11.31 39.76
CA GLU A 606 -3.26 -10.03 39.15
C GLU A 606 -2.32 -9.28 40.10
N LYS A 607 -1.23 -8.73 39.56
CA LYS A 607 -0.30 -7.86 40.27
C LYS A 607 -0.10 -6.57 39.48
N VAL A 608 0.18 -5.49 40.21
CA VAL A 608 0.60 -4.22 39.62
C VAL A 608 2.11 -4.12 39.72
N TYR A 609 2.77 -3.92 38.59
CA TYR A 609 4.20 -3.69 38.48
C TYR A 609 4.45 -2.23 38.15
N ARG A 610 5.24 -1.56 38.99
CA ARG A 610 5.72 -0.22 38.71
C ARG A 610 7.06 -0.29 37.98
N LEU A 611 7.10 0.21 36.75
CA LEU A 611 8.31 0.33 35.95
C LEU A 611 8.81 1.77 36.04
N SER A 612 10.11 1.93 36.23
CA SER A 612 10.81 3.20 36.03
C SER A 612 11.59 3.15 34.72
N PHE A 613 11.43 4.14 33.86
CA PHE A 613 12.12 4.22 32.56
C PHE A 613 12.68 5.61 32.31
N ALA A 614 13.63 5.71 31.38
CA ALA A 614 14.20 6.98 30.92
C ALA A 614 13.79 7.24 29.46
N LYS A 615 13.50 8.51 29.14
CA LYS A 615 13.19 9.00 27.80
C LYS A 615 14.27 10.01 27.40
N THR A 616 15.31 9.56 26.72
CA THR A 616 16.50 10.36 26.39
C THR A 616 16.89 10.24 24.91
N GLY A 617 17.74 11.13 24.42
CA GLY A 617 18.20 11.09 23.03
C GLY A 617 17.02 11.26 22.05
N ARG A 618 17.00 10.50 20.96
CA ARG A 618 15.92 10.61 19.95
C ARG A 618 14.53 10.23 20.48
N ALA A 619 14.45 9.41 21.52
CA ALA A 619 13.16 9.01 22.13
C ALA A 619 12.39 10.20 22.72
N ARG A 620 13.07 11.31 23.06
CA ARG A 620 12.43 12.54 23.55
C ARG A 620 11.44 13.15 22.55
N PHE A 621 11.63 12.86 21.26
CA PHE A 621 10.80 13.36 20.17
C PHE A 621 9.54 12.51 19.91
N LEU A 622 9.35 11.43 20.66
CA LEU A 622 8.08 10.72 20.67
C LEU A 622 7.05 11.50 21.50
N SER A 623 5.87 11.67 20.93
CA SER A 623 4.67 12.08 21.66
C SER A 623 4.30 11.03 22.71
N HIS A 624 3.43 11.41 23.65
CA HIS A 624 2.99 10.48 24.69
C HIS A 624 2.31 9.22 24.12
N LEU A 625 1.50 9.36 23.07
CA LEU A 625 0.83 8.23 22.42
C LEU A 625 1.82 7.28 21.73
N GLU A 626 2.82 7.83 21.05
CA GLU A 626 3.87 7.06 20.38
C GLU A 626 4.74 6.30 21.40
N LEU A 627 5.11 6.96 22.50
CA LEU A 627 5.83 6.33 23.61
C LEU A 627 5.00 5.21 24.25
N ALA A 628 3.72 5.46 24.49
CA ALA A 628 2.81 4.47 25.08
C ALA A 628 2.66 3.24 24.16
N ALA A 629 2.53 3.46 22.84
CA ALA A 629 2.47 2.39 21.85
C ALA A 629 3.78 1.57 21.81
N ALA A 630 4.94 2.24 21.77
CA ALA A 630 6.24 1.59 21.77
C ALA A 630 6.45 0.72 23.02
N LEU A 631 6.15 1.25 24.22
CA LEU A 631 6.27 0.50 25.47
C LEU A 631 5.26 -0.65 25.57
N THR A 632 4.04 -0.45 25.07
CA THR A 632 3.04 -1.53 25.01
C THR A 632 3.53 -2.68 24.12
N ARG A 633 4.11 -2.36 22.95
CA ARG A 633 4.71 -3.37 22.06
C ARG A 633 5.89 -4.09 22.71
N ALA A 634 6.77 -3.36 23.41
CA ALA A 634 7.88 -3.96 24.15
C ALA A 634 7.40 -4.93 25.25
N LEU A 635 6.37 -4.54 26.02
CA LEU A 635 5.75 -5.40 27.02
C LEU A 635 5.12 -6.65 26.38
N ARG A 636 4.47 -6.52 25.22
CA ARG A 636 3.88 -7.65 24.48
C ARG A 636 4.91 -8.61 23.89
N ARG A 637 6.14 -8.17 23.64
CA ARG A 637 7.28 -9.02 23.23
C ARG A 637 7.98 -9.70 24.42
N SER A 638 7.69 -9.26 25.64
CA SER A 638 8.22 -9.89 26.86
C SER A 638 7.39 -11.10 27.28
N SER A 639 7.90 -11.88 28.23
CA SER A 639 7.18 -12.99 28.86
C SER A 639 6.09 -12.55 29.86
N LEU A 640 5.84 -11.24 30.01
CA LEU A 640 4.81 -10.71 30.89
C LEU A 640 3.40 -10.89 30.31
N SER A 641 2.54 -11.58 31.05
CA SER A 641 1.14 -11.77 30.69
C SER A 641 0.27 -10.59 31.13
N LEU A 642 0.04 -9.63 30.23
CA LEU A 642 -0.74 -8.41 30.50
C LEU A 642 -2.20 -8.70 30.86
N CYS A 643 -2.74 -7.94 31.82
CA CYS A 643 -4.17 -7.90 32.11
C CYS A 643 -4.85 -6.80 31.30
N TYR A 644 -6.11 -7.00 30.94
CA TYR A 644 -6.86 -6.10 30.05
C TYR A 644 -8.10 -5.52 30.73
N SER A 645 -8.53 -4.35 30.28
CA SER A 645 -9.78 -3.74 30.72
C SER A 645 -11.00 -4.58 30.30
N ALA A 646 -12.12 -4.39 31.02
CA ALA A 646 -13.41 -4.93 30.61
C ALA A 646 -14.07 -4.00 29.59
N GLY A 647 -14.80 -4.55 28.61
CA GLY A 647 -15.56 -3.79 27.63
C GLY A 647 -15.41 -4.28 26.19
N TYR A 648 -15.98 -3.53 25.23
CA TYR A 648 -15.96 -3.87 23.81
C TYR A 648 -14.56 -3.76 23.16
N HIS A 649 -13.67 -2.97 23.77
CA HIS A 649 -12.29 -2.76 23.34
C HIS A 649 -11.35 -2.96 24.54
N PRO A 650 -10.98 -4.22 24.85
CA PRO A 650 -10.07 -4.50 25.95
C PRO A 650 -8.69 -3.95 25.61
N HIS A 651 -8.21 -3.01 26.42
CA HIS A 651 -6.85 -2.46 26.31
C HIS A 651 -6.00 -2.98 27.47
N PRO A 652 -4.68 -3.17 27.27
CA PRO A 652 -3.78 -3.45 28.38
C PRO A 652 -3.97 -2.44 29.51
N LYS A 653 -4.08 -2.92 30.75
CA LYS A 653 -4.19 -2.07 31.95
C LYS A 653 -2.82 -1.43 32.24
N ILE A 654 -2.49 -0.37 31.52
CA ILE A 654 -1.26 0.41 31.67
C ILE A 654 -1.64 1.85 32.04
N SER A 655 -1.00 2.39 33.07
CA SER A 655 -1.18 3.77 33.50
C SER A 655 0.17 4.48 33.55
N PHE A 656 0.27 5.61 32.85
CA PHE A 656 1.47 6.45 32.87
C PHE A 656 1.32 7.54 33.92
N ALA A 657 2.35 7.74 34.75
CA ALA A 657 2.33 8.79 35.77
C ALA A 657 2.45 10.20 35.17
N THR A 658 3.14 10.31 34.03
CA THR A 658 3.46 11.59 33.38
C THR A 658 3.33 11.48 31.86
N ALA A 659 3.08 12.63 31.23
CA ALA A 659 3.15 12.81 29.79
C ALA A 659 4.11 13.96 29.47
N THR A 660 5.40 13.64 29.31
CA THR A 660 6.43 14.63 28.97
C THR A 660 6.19 15.23 27.58
N SER A 661 6.37 16.54 27.45
CA SER A 661 6.25 17.25 26.17
C SER A 661 7.24 16.69 25.13
N VAL A 662 6.86 16.72 23.86
CA VAL A 662 7.73 16.36 22.74
C VAL A 662 8.97 17.25 22.76
N GLY A 663 10.15 16.65 22.67
CA GLY A 663 11.44 17.34 22.75
C GLY A 663 12.06 17.37 24.16
N MET A 664 11.29 17.06 25.20
CA MET A 664 11.78 17.04 26.59
C MET A 664 12.35 15.66 26.95
N GLU A 665 13.55 15.65 27.52
CA GLU A 665 14.13 14.44 28.11
C GLU A 665 13.65 14.23 29.54
N SER A 666 13.52 12.97 29.93
CA SER A 666 13.33 12.57 31.32
C SER A 666 14.27 11.42 31.67
N ARG A 667 14.91 11.53 32.84
CA ARG A 667 15.79 10.47 33.36
C ARG A 667 15.03 9.41 34.14
N GLN A 668 13.82 9.72 34.56
CA GLN A 668 13.01 8.85 35.41
C GLN A 668 11.53 9.22 35.27
N GLU A 669 10.80 8.42 34.52
CA GLU A 669 9.35 8.40 34.47
C GLU A 669 8.83 7.08 35.01
N TYR A 670 7.56 7.05 35.41
CA TYR A 670 6.93 5.86 35.97
C TYR A 670 5.70 5.46 35.16
N LEU A 671 5.52 4.16 35.01
CA LEU A 671 4.28 3.57 34.55
C LEU A 671 3.92 2.36 35.40
N ASP A 672 2.64 2.14 35.62
CA ASP A 672 2.10 0.98 36.32
C ASP A 672 1.45 0.04 35.29
N VAL A 673 1.86 -1.23 35.29
CA VAL A 673 1.30 -2.30 34.45
C VAL A 673 0.57 -3.29 35.34
N THR A 674 -0.70 -3.56 35.05
CA THR A 674 -1.39 -4.71 35.65
C THR A 674 -1.19 -5.93 34.77
N ALA A 675 -0.64 -6.98 35.35
CA ALA A 675 -0.34 -8.25 34.68
C ALA A 675 -0.52 -9.41 35.65
N LEU A 676 -0.55 -10.65 35.14
CA LEU A 676 -0.50 -11.83 36.00
C LEU A 676 0.81 -11.86 36.80
N ALA A 677 0.79 -12.50 37.96
CA ALA A 677 1.99 -12.72 38.76
C ALA A 677 3.10 -13.36 37.91
N TYR A 678 4.21 -12.64 37.75
CA TYR A 678 5.34 -13.04 36.94
C TYR A 678 6.13 -14.10 37.73
N PRO A 679 6.31 -15.31 37.18
CA PRO A 679 6.81 -16.44 37.96
C PRO A 679 8.33 -16.41 38.14
N GLN A 680 9.06 -15.57 37.39
CA GLN A 680 10.52 -15.51 37.38
C GLN A 680 11.06 -14.23 38.04
N ASN A 681 12.38 -14.07 38.04
CA ASN A 681 13.05 -12.88 38.55
C ASN A 681 12.74 -11.65 37.66
N LEU A 682 12.33 -10.53 38.28
CA LEU A 682 12.05 -9.28 37.57
C LEU A 682 13.26 -8.72 36.81
N SER A 683 14.50 -9.12 37.14
CA SER A 683 15.68 -8.77 36.35
C SER A 683 15.66 -9.37 34.95
N VAL A 684 15.11 -10.58 34.79
CA VAL A 684 14.94 -11.24 33.50
C VAL A 684 13.92 -10.47 32.66
N LEU A 685 12.76 -10.16 33.26
CA LEU A 685 11.73 -9.35 32.60
C LEU A 685 12.25 -7.97 32.16
N LYS A 686 13.05 -7.30 33.01
CA LYS A 686 13.71 -6.04 32.64
C LYS A 686 14.63 -6.20 31.43
N GLY A 687 15.38 -7.31 31.37
CA GLY A 687 16.24 -7.64 30.23
C GLY A 687 15.42 -7.83 28.96
N GLU A 688 14.32 -8.58 29.02
CA GLU A 688 13.41 -8.81 27.90
C GLU A 688 12.81 -7.50 27.37
N ILE A 689 12.28 -6.64 28.26
CA ILE A 689 11.68 -5.36 27.87
C ILE A 689 12.71 -4.42 27.22
N ASN A 690 13.96 -4.42 27.69
CA ASN A 690 15.01 -3.60 27.10
C ASN A 690 15.54 -4.15 25.77
N ALA A 691 15.52 -5.48 25.59
CA ALA A 691 15.91 -6.13 24.34
C ALA A 691 14.84 -6.01 23.26
N ALA A 692 13.57 -5.93 23.69
CA ALA A 692 12.41 -5.76 22.84
C ALA A 692 12.38 -4.36 22.25
#